data_AF-A0A8J5IZX8-F1
#
_entry.id   AF-A0A8J5IZX8-F1
#
_cell.length_a   1.000
_cell.length_b   1.000
_cell.length_c   1.000
_cell.angle_alpha   90.00
_cell.angle_beta   90.00
_cell.angle_gamma   90.00
#
_symmetry.space_group_name_H-M   'P 1'
#
loop_
_entity.id
_entity.type
_entity.pdbx_description
1 polymer ?
#
loop_
_entity_poly.entity_id
_entity_poly.type
_entity_poly.pdbx_seq_one_letter_code
_entity_poly.pdbx_strand_id
1 'polypeptide(L)'
;MKMSRADVLVLFAFDNVLADVDSNVHIAQALDTKLANTIWTKHAADDKKLDRAKSMDEFFVQFAKDRPQVTHEDIRNTAQSLPFNQYMLDAIRLAVDDFGATCKIVSDSSVFGVRSFLEHHDLADRVSEVVANPTHFEDGGKVLRQHRYSRVLYVGGGVEDYCPSTKLAVDDVVFANSNGANELLTLLNENPDLVQAHIRQWKTGEDVLAYFRNFFYRQYPECRQANASDTLIYAEHDGNFSVPTPMPRETGELLVIFDFDDSMVNEDSDVFVFGSFHPELCQTAYERHAKTPVWPSVFDDMLQVLSSEKPHVTPELIRETVAQIPIQARMIDAIRMAVELFGAEVKVISDGNTFYIESMLQHRQLSEHVKEVFANPVEHETLDDGRTRLRIRSILDSIRSGKSYSRVIYIGDGTGDFCPASRLTQNDVVLARSHLVSGNPYGLQRRINENPGVVHAPVVSWSTGYDIYRRFAEFCPSPYVIPRTVPRISGSVLVVFDYDWSLINDNSDTFIFQKLYPELLATLRERRTTQPSWTKIMDDMLGVLAEDKPDISPDMIRDTVARVPIQSHMLDALRLAAEIHSADVKIVSDANSVYIESMLELHGLTQDVSEVITNPASFEALENGRSRLHVRPYHGEAGEAHGCEWCPTNMCKGRIADILRSAHPYTSVLYVGDGSGQVLVVFDFDESLVNKDSDRFAFQCFHPELIKTLEEHHAQNPVWPSVFDEMHQILAKEKPEVTPELICAQVAQIPIQERMVDPVRLAVEQFGAEVKIISDGNSLFIENALKYHGLAPYINEVFTNPAEHETMDNGRTRIRLRPHHTQPINCRWCPSNLCKGSILDSIRNTKLYSRVLYVGDGIGDFCPASRLTKNDVVFARADEADGRSYGLQKRIDSNSSLIEASVVPWNTGGDIYHTQSVIQRIYM
;
A
#
# COMPACT_ATOMS: atom_id res chain seq x y z
N MET A 1 24.79 -10.11 -15.99
CA MET A 1 23.35 -9.88 -16.22
C MET A 1 22.64 -10.37 -14.96
N LYS A 2 22.04 -9.50 -14.15
CA LYS A 2 21.24 -9.95 -13.00
C LYS A 2 19.95 -10.54 -13.56
N MET A 3 19.67 -11.81 -13.25
CA MET A 3 18.42 -12.46 -13.62
C MET A 3 17.25 -11.78 -12.90
N SER A 4 16.17 -11.50 -13.62
CA SER A 4 14.89 -11.00 -13.10
C SER A 4 14.25 -12.05 -12.19
N ARG A 5 13.69 -11.64 -11.06
CA ARG A 5 12.94 -12.49 -10.13
C ARG A 5 11.48 -12.06 -10.13
N ALA A 6 10.56 -13.01 -10.03
CA ALA A 6 9.14 -12.71 -9.89
C ALA A 6 8.89 -12.05 -8.53
N ASP A 7 8.31 -10.84 -8.54
CA ASP A 7 7.91 -10.13 -7.32
C ASP A 7 6.57 -10.68 -6.78
N VAL A 8 6.61 -11.96 -6.40
CA VAL A 8 5.46 -12.73 -5.93
C VAL A 8 5.82 -13.36 -4.59
N LEU A 9 4.94 -13.21 -3.61
CA LEU A 9 4.98 -13.96 -2.37
C LEU A 9 4.02 -15.14 -2.44
N VAL A 10 4.53 -16.33 -2.16
CA VAL A 10 3.72 -17.52 -1.99
C VAL A 10 3.73 -17.92 -0.52
N LEU A 11 2.55 -17.97 0.07
CA LEU A 11 2.32 -18.41 1.45
C LEU A 11 1.65 -19.77 1.43
N PHE A 12 2.24 -20.73 2.14
CA PHE A 12 1.62 -22.03 2.37
C PHE A 12 1.26 -22.19 3.85
N ALA A 13 0.04 -22.64 4.11
CA ALA A 13 -0.26 -23.33 5.35
C ALA A 13 0.50 -24.67 5.39
N PHE A 14 0.75 -25.19 6.59
CA PHE A 14 1.47 -26.46 6.74
C PHE A 14 0.52 -27.64 6.83
N ASP A 15 -0.33 -27.67 7.87
CA ASP A 15 -1.26 -28.77 8.13
C ASP A 15 -2.39 -28.82 7.09
N ASN A 16 -2.72 -30.02 6.62
CA ASN A 16 -3.69 -30.29 5.56
C ASN A 16 -3.42 -29.58 4.21
N VAL A 17 -2.18 -29.08 4.01
CA VAL A 17 -1.74 -28.42 2.78
C VAL A 17 -0.40 -28.97 2.32
N LEU A 18 0.68 -28.76 3.10
CA LEU A 18 1.99 -29.34 2.80
C LEU A 18 2.12 -30.74 3.42
N ALA A 19 1.73 -30.87 4.68
CA ALA A 19 1.44 -32.17 5.30
C ALA A 19 -0.04 -32.50 5.03
N ASP A 20 -0.34 -33.72 4.63
CA ASP A 20 -1.73 -34.16 4.35
C ASP A 20 -2.54 -34.42 5.64
N VAL A 21 -1.93 -34.20 6.80
CA VAL A 21 -2.50 -34.46 8.12
C VAL A 21 -2.24 -33.27 9.06
N ASP A 22 -2.97 -33.22 10.18
CA ASP A 22 -2.61 -32.38 11.33
C ASP A 22 -1.30 -32.93 11.93
N SER A 23 -0.20 -32.21 11.70
CA SER A 23 1.15 -32.66 12.06
C SER A 23 1.32 -32.83 13.57
N ASN A 24 0.72 -31.96 14.37
CA ASN A 24 0.77 -32.01 15.83
C ASN A 24 0.14 -33.32 16.35
N VAL A 25 -1.08 -33.63 15.87
CA VAL A 25 -1.79 -34.86 16.22
C VAL A 25 -1.00 -36.09 15.76
N HIS A 26 -0.51 -36.07 14.52
CA HIS A 26 0.18 -37.22 13.93
C HIS A 26 1.49 -37.52 14.65
N ILE A 27 2.30 -36.49 14.93
CA ILE A 27 3.56 -36.62 15.66
C ILE A 27 3.29 -37.14 17.07
N ALA A 28 2.32 -36.58 17.79
CA ALA A 28 1.98 -37.02 19.14
C ALA A 28 1.50 -38.47 19.17
N GLN A 29 0.66 -38.88 18.20
CA GLN A 29 0.15 -40.24 18.11
C GLN A 29 1.23 -41.26 17.76
N ALA A 30 2.16 -40.91 16.88
CA ALA A 30 3.29 -41.76 16.52
C ALA A 30 4.29 -41.93 17.67
N LEU A 31 4.45 -40.91 18.51
CA LEU A 31 5.32 -40.95 19.70
C LEU A 31 4.68 -41.70 20.88
N ASP A 32 3.43 -41.37 21.25
CA ASP A 32 2.66 -42.11 22.25
C ASP A 32 1.15 -41.87 22.07
N THR A 33 0.49 -42.79 21.34
CA THR A 33 -0.94 -42.71 21.01
C THR A 33 -1.85 -42.59 22.24
N LYS A 34 -1.51 -43.27 23.35
CA LYS A 34 -2.36 -43.28 24.54
C LYS A 34 -2.29 -41.93 25.27
N LEU A 35 -1.10 -41.37 25.38
CA LEU A 35 -0.90 -40.05 25.98
C LEU A 35 -1.53 -38.95 25.11
N ALA A 36 -1.32 -39.00 23.79
CA ALA A 36 -1.92 -38.06 22.84
C ALA A 36 -3.45 -38.03 22.97
N ASN A 37 -4.10 -39.20 22.93
CA ASN A 37 -5.57 -39.27 23.07
C ASN A 37 -6.07 -38.72 24.41
N THR A 38 -5.31 -38.94 25.49
CA THR A 38 -5.66 -38.43 26.83
C THR A 38 -5.63 -36.90 26.86
N ILE A 39 -4.57 -36.31 26.31
CA ILE A 39 -4.37 -34.86 26.32
C ILE A 39 -5.33 -34.14 25.37
N TRP A 40 -5.54 -34.66 24.16
CA TRP A 40 -6.49 -34.07 23.22
C TRP A 40 -7.94 -34.16 23.74
N THR A 41 -8.32 -35.27 24.38
CA THR A 41 -9.64 -35.39 25.01
C THR A 41 -9.81 -34.38 26.15
N LYS A 42 -8.76 -34.17 26.96
CA LYS A 42 -8.76 -33.20 28.06
C LYS A 42 -8.98 -31.77 27.56
N HIS A 43 -8.30 -31.36 26.49
CA HIS A 43 -8.40 -30.00 25.94
C HIS A 43 -9.59 -29.80 25.00
N ALA A 44 -10.24 -30.87 24.54
CA ALA A 44 -11.47 -30.82 23.74
C ALA A 44 -12.77 -30.76 24.58
N ALA A 45 -12.72 -30.96 25.90
CA ALA A 45 -13.90 -31.24 26.74
C ALA A 45 -14.77 -30.02 27.14
N ASP A 46 -14.39 -28.78 26.81
CA ASP A 46 -14.97 -27.56 27.43
C ASP A 46 -15.66 -26.57 26.45
N ASP A 47 -16.15 -27.02 25.28
CA ASP A 47 -16.84 -26.16 24.28
C ASP A 47 -16.01 -24.93 23.82
N LYS A 48 -14.70 -24.96 24.07
CA LYS A 48 -13.71 -23.97 23.63
C LYS A 48 -12.90 -24.56 22.49
N LYS A 49 -12.56 -23.72 21.50
CA LYS A 49 -11.64 -24.06 20.39
C LYS A 49 -10.36 -24.68 20.98
N LEU A 50 -9.97 -25.86 20.49
CA LEU A 50 -8.80 -26.61 20.99
C LEU A 50 -7.54 -25.74 20.93
N ASP A 51 -6.89 -25.51 22.07
CA ASP A 51 -5.59 -24.82 22.13
C ASP A 51 -4.48 -25.83 21.77
N ARG A 52 -4.20 -25.92 20.46
CA ARG A 52 -3.22 -26.87 19.89
C ARG A 52 -1.81 -26.68 20.46
N ALA A 53 -1.37 -25.42 20.64
CA ALA A 53 -0.05 -25.13 21.18
C ALA A 53 0.09 -25.64 22.62
N LYS A 54 -0.89 -25.33 23.47
CA LYS A 54 -0.92 -25.80 24.86
C LYS A 54 -1.05 -27.32 24.97
N SER A 55 -1.81 -27.94 24.06
CA SER A 55 -1.97 -29.39 24.02
C SER A 55 -0.66 -30.09 23.65
N MET A 56 0.05 -29.58 22.64
CA MET A 56 1.38 -30.09 22.25
C MET A 56 2.42 -29.88 23.34
N ASP A 57 2.39 -28.72 24.01
CA ASP A 57 3.30 -28.42 25.11
C ASP A 57 3.10 -29.38 26.29
N GLU A 58 1.83 -29.56 26.72
CA GLU A 58 1.50 -30.54 27.76
C GLU A 58 1.89 -31.96 27.36
N PHE A 59 1.71 -32.31 26.07
CA PHE A 59 2.13 -33.60 25.54
C PHE A 59 3.64 -33.79 25.66
N PHE A 60 4.46 -32.86 25.17
CA PHE A 60 5.92 -33.02 25.25
C PHE A 60 6.43 -33.04 26.69
N VAL A 61 5.86 -32.21 27.59
CA VAL A 61 6.22 -32.21 29.01
C VAL A 61 5.90 -33.54 29.67
N GLN A 62 4.73 -34.12 29.40
CA GLN A 62 4.32 -35.39 30.00
C GLN A 62 5.03 -36.58 29.34
N PHE A 63 5.22 -36.54 28.01
CA PHE A 63 5.94 -37.54 27.26
C PHE A 63 7.41 -37.63 27.69
N ALA A 64 8.08 -36.50 27.93
CA ALA A 64 9.45 -36.46 28.44
C ALA A 64 9.57 -37.09 29.84
N LYS A 65 8.52 -37.00 30.68
CA LYS A 65 8.47 -37.66 32.00
C LYS A 65 8.25 -39.17 31.88
N ASP A 66 7.33 -39.57 31.00
CA ASP A 66 6.92 -40.97 30.85
C ASP A 66 7.91 -41.79 30.01
N ARG A 67 8.67 -41.14 29.13
CA ARG A 67 9.61 -41.75 28.17
C ARG A 67 10.95 -40.99 28.11
N PRO A 68 11.73 -40.93 29.21
CA PRO A 68 12.97 -40.15 29.28
C PRO A 68 14.08 -40.62 28.33
N GLN A 69 13.95 -41.81 27.75
CA GLN A 69 14.88 -42.36 26.75
C GLN A 69 14.65 -41.82 25.32
N VAL A 70 13.53 -41.14 25.06
CA VAL A 70 13.20 -40.59 23.73
C VAL A 70 13.85 -39.22 23.59
N THR A 71 14.49 -39.00 22.44
CA THR A 71 15.30 -37.82 22.15
C THR A 71 14.58 -36.88 21.18
N HIS A 72 15.09 -35.65 21.01
CA HIS A 72 14.61 -34.73 19.98
C HIS A 72 14.79 -35.29 18.55
N GLU A 73 15.69 -36.26 18.36
CA GLU A 73 15.91 -36.94 17.08
C GLU A 73 14.73 -37.87 16.72
N ASP A 74 14.09 -38.50 17.71
CA ASP A 74 12.89 -39.32 17.48
C ASP A 74 11.68 -38.46 17.07
N ILE A 75 11.55 -37.27 17.66
CA ILE A 75 10.55 -36.27 17.28
C ILE A 75 10.81 -35.79 15.85
N ARG A 76 12.08 -35.49 15.52
CA ARG A 76 12.52 -35.12 14.17
C ARG A 76 12.17 -36.23 13.16
N ASN A 77 12.55 -37.47 13.42
CA ASN A 77 12.29 -38.61 12.54
C ASN A 77 10.78 -38.78 12.28
N THR A 78 9.96 -38.55 13.29
CA THR A 78 8.51 -38.59 13.16
C THR A 78 7.99 -37.45 12.27
N ALA A 79 8.47 -36.22 12.47
CA ALA A 79 8.12 -35.08 11.61
C ALA A 79 8.56 -35.26 10.15
N GLN A 80 9.70 -35.92 9.92
CA GLN A 80 10.18 -36.27 8.57
C GLN A 80 9.31 -37.33 7.87
N SER A 81 8.55 -38.12 8.64
CA SER A 81 7.67 -39.17 8.11
C SER A 81 6.23 -38.73 7.87
N LEU A 82 5.92 -37.43 8.04
CA LEU A 82 4.58 -36.90 7.81
C LEU A 82 4.11 -37.21 6.38
N PRO A 83 2.88 -37.73 6.19
CA PRO A 83 2.28 -37.86 4.87
C PRO A 83 2.21 -36.50 4.17
N PHE A 84 2.51 -36.45 2.88
CA PHE A 84 2.55 -35.21 2.11
C PHE A 84 2.20 -35.42 0.64
N ASN A 85 1.79 -34.33 -0.02
CA ASN A 85 1.51 -34.30 -1.44
C ASN A 85 2.73 -33.80 -2.24
N GLN A 86 3.32 -34.66 -3.08
CA GLN A 86 4.51 -34.30 -3.88
C GLN A 86 4.27 -33.09 -4.79
N TYR A 87 3.06 -32.90 -5.33
CA TYR A 87 2.75 -31.79 -6.22
C TYR A 87 2.79 -30.43 -5.51
N MET A 88 2.51 -30.37 -4.19
CA MET A 88 2.63 -29.14 -3.41
C MET A 88 4.09 -28.74 -3.23
N LEU A 89 4.98 -29.72 -3.03
CA LEU A 89 6.41 -29.46 -2.94
C LEU A 89 6.97 -29.01 -4.30
N ASP A 90 6.46 -29.61 -5.38
CA ASP A 90 6.81 -29.21 -6.75
C ASP A 90 6.28 -27.81 -7.09
N ALA A 91 5.16 -27.37 -6.51
CA ALA A 91 4.66 -26.00 -6.66
C ALA A 91 5.57 -24.98 -5.99
N ILE A 92 6.15 -25.31 -4.82
CA ILE A 92 7.19 -24.49 -4.17
C ILE A 92 8.43 -24.41 -5.07
N ARG A 93 8.93 -25.55 -5.57
CA ARG A 93 10.10 -25.60 -6.45
C ARG A 93 9.88 -24.80 -7.72
N LEU A 94 8.72 -24.94 -8.37
CA LEU A 94 8.35 -24.15 -9.54
C LEU A 94 8.40 -22.65 -9.21
N ALA A 95 7.71 -22.20 -8.17
CA ALA A 95 7.66 -20.78 -7.82
C ALA A 95 9.06 -20.20 -7.50
N VAL A 96 9.85 -20.92 -6.72
CA VAL A 96 11.14 -20.44 -6.21
C VAL A 96 12.28 -20.68 -7.19
N ASP A 97 12.47 -21.93 -7.65
CA ASP A 97 13.60 -22.32 -8.48
C ASP A 97 13.43 -21.81 -9.91
N ASP A 98 12.23 -21.92 -10.50
CA ASP A 98 12.02 -21.56 -11.90
C ASP A 98 11.74 -20.07 -12.10
N PHE A 99 11.15 -19.38 -11.11
CA PHE A 99 10.72 -17.98 -11.23
C PHE A 99 11.31 -17.02 -10.18
N GLY A 100 12.01 -17.54 -9.16
CA GLY A 100 12.63 -16.69 -8.14
C GLY A 100 11.64 -16.00 -7.20
N ALA A 101 10.40 -16.49 -7.11
CA ALA A 101 9.40 -16.00 -6.17
C ALA A 101 9.85 -16.21 -4.71
N THR A 102 9.31 -15.42 -3.78
CA THR A 102 9.56 -15.66 -2.36
C THR A 102 8.52 -16.63 -1.81
N CYS A 103 8.96 -17.73 -1.19
CA CYS A 103 8.08 -18.65 -0.49
C CYS A 103 8.23 -18.51 1.03
N LYS A 104 7.10 -18.55 1.75
CA LYS A 104 7.04 -18.55 3.22
C LYS A 104 5.99 -19.55 3.70
N ILE A 105 6.20 -20.10 4.89
CA ILE A 105 5.22 -20.99 5.54
C ILE A 105 4.65 -20.31 6.77
N VAL A 106 3.34 -20.36 6.92
CA VAL A 106 2.61 -19.83 8.08
C VAL A 106 1.78 -20.97 8.67
N SER A 107 1.96 -21.26 9.95
CA SER A 107 1.28 -22.40 10.59
C SER A 107 1.12 -22.20 12.09
N ASP A 108 0.13 -22.86 12.69
CA ASP A 108 -0.01 -23.05 14.14
C ASP A 108 0.69 -24.33 14.65
N SER A 109 1.40 -25.05 13.78
CA SER A 109 2.30 -26.16 14.14
C SER A 109 3.59 -25.67 14.79
N SER A 110 4.41 -26.61 15.28
CA SER A 110 5.72 -26.32 15.84
C SER A 110 6.73 -25.94 14.75
N VAL A 111 7.50 -24.86 14.94
CA VAL A 111 8.57 -24.45 14.01
C VAL A 111 9.58 -25.60 13.81
N PHE A 112 9.94 -26.32 14.89
CA PHE A 112 10.82 -27.48 14.84
C PHE A 112 10.29 -28.58 13.90
N GLY A 113 8.99 -28.90 13.98
CA GLY A 113 8.35 -29.90 13.12
C GLY A 113 8.33 -29.48 11.65
N VAL A 114 7.93 -28.23 11.38
CA VAL A 114 7.92 -27.67 10.02
C VAL A 114 9.32 -27.65 9.42
N ARG A 115 10.34 -27.16 10.15
CA ARG A 115 11.72 -27.13 9.68
C ARG A 115 12.28 -28.53 9.43
N SER A 116 12.02 -29.48 10.32
CA SER A 116 12.46 -30.87 10.15
C SER A 116 11.88 -31.50 8.88
N PHE A 117 10.62 -31.21 8.58
CA PHE A 117 9.96 -31.63 7.33
C PHE A 117 10.62 -30.99 6.10
N LEU A 118 10.82 -29.66 6.12
CA LEU A 118 11.45 -28.95 5.00
C LEU A 118 12.89 -29.40 4.72
N GLU A 119 13.68 -29.62 5.77
CA GLU A 119 15.05 -30.14 5.65
C GLU A 119 15.06 -31.53 4.99
N HIS A 120 14.14 -32.40 5.37
CA HIS A 120 14.03 -33.74 4.79
C HIS A 120 13.65 -33.75 3.31
N HIS A 121 12.83 -32.79 2.89
CA HIS A 121 12.37 -32.66 1.50
C HIS A 121 13.18 -31.70 0.63
N ASP A 122 14.34 -31.25 1.11
CA ASP A 122 15.23 -30.30 0.42
C ASP A 122 14.54 -28.96 0.08
N LEU A 123 13.71 -28.44 1.00
CA LEU A 123 12.99 -27.17 0.82
C LEU A 123 13.47 -26.07 1.78
N ALA A 124 14.38 -26.38 2.72
CA ALA A 124 14.84 -25.44 3.74
C ALA A 124 15.43 -24.15 3.14
N ASP A 125 16.22 -24.25 2.05
CA ASP A 125 16.81 -23.09 1.36
C ASP A 125 15.83 -22.37 0.42
N ARG A 126 14.67 -22.98 0.14
CA ARG A 126 13.63 -22.46 -0.77
C ARG A 126 12.54 -21.70 -0.02
N VAL A 127 12.36 -22.00 1.25
CA VAL A 127 11.42 -21.31 2.15
C VAL A 127 12.19 -20.22 2.89
N SER A 128 11.94 -18.97 2.52
CA SER A 128 12.65 -17.82 3.08
C SER A 128 12.38 -17.59 4.58
N GLU A 129 11.20 -18.01 5.07
CA GLU A 129 10.77 -17.79 6.43
C GLU A 129 9.69 -18.81 6.84
N VAL A 130 9.79 -19.35 8.06
CA VAL A 130 8.78 -20.21 8.70
C VAL A 130 8.23 -19.47 9.91
N VAL A 131 6.93 -19.20 9.88
CA VAL A 131 6.20 -18.46 10.92
C VAL A 131 5.27 -19.45 11.60
N ALA A 132 5.77 -20.11 12.64
CA ALA A 132 5.01 -21.09 13.39
C ALA A 132 5.20 -20.95 14.91
N ASN A 133 4.59 -21.82 15.70
CA ASN A 133 4.68 -21.75 17.16
C ASN A 133 6.06 -22.26 17.63
N PRO A 134 6.77 -21.51 18.50
CA PRO A 134 8.07 -21.95 19.02
C PRO A 134 7.91 -23.15 19.95
N THR A 135 8.93 -23.99 20.01
CA THR A 135 9.04 -25.04 21.04
C THR A 135 10.05 -24.60 22.12
N HIS A 136 10.05 -25.25 23.29
CA HIS A 136 11.06 -25.01 24.34
C HIS A 136 12.52 -25.20 23.88
N PHE A 137 12.76 -25.73 22.68
CA PHE A 137 14.06 -25.95 22.09
C PHE A 137 14.49 -24.87 21.07
N GLU A 138 13.70 -23.81 20.89
CA GLU A 138 14.00 -22.75 19.91
C GLU A 138 13.80 -21.33 20.49
N ASP A 139 14.82 -20.48 20.32
CA ASP A 139 14.71 -19.04 20.57
C ASP A 139 14.20 -18.33 19.29
N GLY A 140 13.06 -17.64 19.36
CA GLY A 140 12.69 -16.60 18.39
C GLY A 140 11.48 -16.80 17.45
N GLY A 141 10.41 -17.47 17.87
CA GLY A 141 9.20 -17.61 17.05
C GLY A 141 8.41 -16.31 16.80
N LYS A 142 8.06 -16.11 15.51
CA LYS A 142 7.22 -15.08 14.84
C LYS A 142 7.85 -13.69 14.60
N VAL A 143 8.68 -13.62 13.56
CA VAL A 143 8.86 -12.40 12.75
C VAL A 143 8.37 -12.74 11.34
N LEU A 144 7.57 -11.87 10.74
CA LEU A 144 7.38 -11.80 9.29
C LEU A 144 8.12 -10.55 8.85
N ARG A 145 9.23 -10.69 8.12
CA ARG A 145 9.84 -9.51 7.50
C ARG A 145 8.87 -8.95 6.46
N GLN A 146 8.37 -7.74 6.68
CA GLN A 146 7.44 -7.08 5.76
C GLN A 146 8.19 -6.52 4.56
N HIS A 147 8.15 -7.27 3.47
CA HIS A 147 8.40 -6.79 2.11
C HIS A 147 7.04 -6.74 1.40
N ARG A 148 6.77 -5.67 0.65
CA ARG A 148 5.53 -5.55 -0.13
C ARG A 148 5.76 -6.17 -1.50
N TYR A 149 5.05 -7.25 -1.78
CA TYR A 149 5.09 -7.96 -3.05
C TYR A 149 4.01 -7.46 -3.99
N SER A 150 4.26 -7.49 -5.29
CA SER A 150 3.28 -7.14 -6.33
C SER A 150 2.10 -8.12 -6.41
N ARG A 151 2.30 -9.36 -5.94
CA ARG A 151 1.24 -10.38 -5.85
C ARG A 151 1.48 -11.30 -4.65
N VAL A 152 0.40 -11.69 -3.97
CA VAL A 152 0.40 -12.75 -2.95
C VAL A 152 -0.49 -13.92 -3.37
N LEU A 153 0.06 -15.14 -3.29
CA LEU A 153 -0.66 -16.40 -3.44
C LEU A 153 -0.70 -17.11 -2.09
N TYR A 154 -1.87 -17.27 -1.48
CA TYR A 154 -2.03 -17.95 -0.20
C TYR A 154 -2.70 -19.31 -0.38
N VAL A 155 -2.02 -20.40 -0.02
CA VAL A 155 -2.56 -21.76 -0.10
C VAL A 155 -2.92 -22.25 1.29
N GLY A 156 -4.21 -22.41 1.57
CA GLY A 156 -4.75 -22.75 2.89
C GLY A 156 -5.86 -23.80 2.83
N GLY A 157 -6.21 -24.34 4.00
CA GLY A 157 -7.23 -25.38 4.14
C GLY A 157 -8.06 -25.32 5.42
N GLY A 158 -7.55 -24.72 6.50
CA GLY A 158 -8.18 -24.73 7.83
C GLY A 158 -8.92 -23.43 8.19
N VAL A 159 -9.68 -23.46 9.29
CA VAL A 159 -10.34 -22.26 9.85
C VAL A 159 -9.36 -21.13 10.16
N GLU A 160 -8.15 -21.49 10.61
CA GLU A 160 -7.04 -20.59 10.94
C GLU A 160 -6.58 -19.75 9.75
N ASP A 161 -6.79 -20.24 8.52
CA ASP A 161 -6.40 -19.58 7.29
C ASP A 161 -7.39 -18.49 6.85
N TYR A 162 -8.58 -18.43 7.48
CA TYR A 162 -9.59 -17.43 7.13
C TYR A 162 -9.11 -16.00 7.45
N CYS A 163 -8.53 -15.78 8.63
CA CYS A 163 -8.06 -14.45 9.01
C CYS A 163 -6.96 -13.92 8.06
N PRO A 164 -5.88 -14.67 7.75
CA PRO A 164 -4.93 -14.28 6.70
C PRO A 164 -5.61 -13.98 5.35
N SER A 165 -6.61 -14.77 4.95
CA SER A 165 -7.32 -14.58 3.68
C SER A 165 -8.05 -13.24 3.59
N THR A 166 -8.60 -12.72 4.70
CA THR A 166 -9.23 -11.38 4.76
C THR A 166 -8.25 -10.22 4.62
N LYS A 167 -6.94 -10.47 4.71
CA LYS A 167 -5.88 -9.45 4.63
C LYS A 167 -5.21 -9.38 3.26
N LEU A 168 -5.57 -10.29 2.36
CA LEU A 168 -5.08 -10.30 1.00
C LEU A 168 -5.74 -9.18 0.18
N ALA A 169 -4.98 -8.57 -0.72
CA ALA A 169 -5.45 -7.51 -1.61
C ALA A 169 -6.37 -8.05 -2.70
N VAL A 170 -7.08 -7.15 -3.39
CA VAL A 170 -8.03 -7.50 -4.47
C VAL A 170 -7.41 -8.31 -5.61
N ASP A 171 -6.11 -8.15 -5.81
CA ASP A 171 -5.34 -8.76 -6.88
C ASP A 171 -4.63 -10.04 -6.44
N ASP A 172 -4.68 -10.37 -5.15
CA ASP A 172 -4.12 -11.59 -4.59
C ASP A 172 -5.04 -12.79 -4.83
N VAL A 173 -4.53 -13.98 -4.54
CA VAL A 173 -5.26 -15.25 -4.71
C VAL A 173 -5.20 -16.05 -3.42
N VAL A 174 -6.35 -16.50 -2.93
CA VAL A 174 -6.47 -17.52 -1.88
C VAL A 174 -6.91 -18.84 -2.50
N PHE A 175 -6.12 -19.89 -2.28
CA PHE A 175 -6.43 -21.26 -2.66
C PHE A 175 -7.05 -21.98 -1.48
N ALA A 176 -8.36 -22.20 -1.52
CA ALA A 176 -9.11 -22.89 -0.50
C ALA A 176 -9.32 -24.37 -0.87
N ASN A 177 -8.96 -25.26 0.04
CA ASN A 177 -9.19 -26.68 -0.15
C ASN A 177 -10.70 -26.98 -0.22
N SER A 178 -11.10 -27.69 -1.27
CA SER A 178 -12.49 -28.11 -1.56
C SER A 178 -12.70 -29.63 -1.39
N ASN A 179 -11.66 -30.33 -0.91
CA ASN A 179 -11.69 -31.74 -0.53
C ASN A 179 -11.73 -31.90 1.00
N GLY A 180 -12.58 -32.81 1.50
CA GLY A 180 -12.73 -33.07 2.94
C GLY A 180 -13.65 -32.08 3.67
N ALA A 181 -13.22 -31.59 4.84
CA ALA A 181 -14.04 -30.76 5.74
C ALA A 181 -14.33 -29.34 5.21
N ASN A 182 -13.55 -28.85 4.23
CA ASN A 182 -13.77 -27.60 3.50
C ASN A 182 -13.96 -26.36 4.41
N GLU A 183 -13.26 -26.32 5.55
CA GLU A 183 -13.51 -25.34 6.61
C GLU A 183 -13.17 -23.92 6.17
N LEU A 184 -12.01 -23.72 5.54
CA LEU A 184 -11.64 -22.42 4.96
C LEU A 184 -12.65 -21.99 3.88
N LEU A 185 -12.96 -22.88 2.93
CA LEU A 185 -13.88 -22.59 1.84
C LEU A 185 -15.28 -22.21 2.35
N THR A 186 -15.75 -22.88 3.40
CA THR A 186 -17.04 -22.56 4.04
C THR A 186 -17.04 -21.15 4.60
N LEU A 187 -16.00 -20.77 5.36
CA LEU A 187 -15.90 -19.43 5.96
C LEU A 187 -15.75 -18.33 4.92
N LEU A 188 -15.00 -18.58 3.84
CA LEU A 188 -14.87 -17.66 2.71
C LEU A 188 -16.23 -17.45 2.01
N ASN A 189 -17.01 -18.52 1.85
CA ASN A 189 -18.34 -18.45 1.22
C ASN A 189 -19.41 -17.81 2.12
N GLU A 190 -19.31 -17.98 3.44
CA GLU A 190 -20.24 -17.37 4.40
C GLU A 190 -20.03 -15.87 4.58
N ASN A 191 -18.81 -15.37 4.28
CA ASN A 191 -18.42 -13.99 4.53
C ASN A 191 -17.68 -13.37 3.32
N PRO A 192 -18.27 -13.37 2.12
CA PRO A 192 -17.59 -12.94 0.89
C PRO A 192 -17.20 -11.45 0.92
N ASP A 193 -17.97 -10.61 1.63
CA ASP A 193 -17.72 -9.17 1.73
C ASP A 193 -16.42 -8.83 2.52
N LEU A 194 -15.92 -9.78 3.30
CA LEU A 194 -14.69 -9.63 4.10
C LEU A 194 -13.43 -10.10 3.36
N VAL A 195 -13.58 -10.64 2.14
CA VAL A 195 -12.50 -11.24 1.36
C VAL A 195 -12.41 -10.53 0.01
N GLN A 196 -11.35 -9.76 -0.19
CA GLN A 196 -11.15 -9.02 -1.44
C GLN A 196 -10.39 -9.83 -2.49
N ALA A 197 -9.58 -10.80 -2.06
CA ALA A 197 -8.76 -11.63 -2.93
C ALA A 197 -9.57 -12.63 -3.75
N HIS A 198 -9.01 -13.06 -4.88
CA HIS A 198 -9.61 -14.08 -5.72
C HIS A 198 -9.59 -15.43 -5.01
N ILE A 199 -10.77 -16.02 -4.79
CA ILE A 199 -10.89 -17.35 -4.22
C ILE A 199 -10.76 -18.40 -5.33
N ARG A 200 -9.79 -19.30 -5.18
CA ARG A 200 -9.59 -20.48 -6.04
C ARG A 200 -9.79 -21.73 -5.21
N GLN A 201 -10.53 -22.69 -5.75
CA GLN A 201 -10.71 -23.98 -5.11
C GLN A 201 -9.68 -24.97 -5.65
N TRP A 202 -9.14 -25.81 -4.78
CA TRP A 202 -8.29 -26.93 -5.17
C TRP A 202 -8.77 -28.20 -4.46
N LYS A 203 -8.62 -29.36 -5.10
CA LYS A 203 -8.97 -30.68 -4.53
C LYS A 203 -7.74 -31.54 -4.30
N THR A 204 -6.73 -31.37 -5.15
CA THR A 204 -5.46 -32.08 -5.11
C THR A 204 -4.30 -31.11 -5.28
N GLY A 205 -3.10 -31.48 -4.84
CA GLY A 205 -1.90 -30.66 -5.07
C GLY A 205 -1.58 -30.45 -6.56
N GLU A 206 -2.06 -31.33 -7.44
CA GLU A 206 -1.92 -31.17 -8.90
C GLU A 206 -2.66 -29.92 -9.41
N ASP A 207 -3.82 -29.59 -8.82
CA ASP A 207 -4.59 -28.39 -9.16
C ASP A 207 -3.79 -27.11 -8.86
N VAL A 208 -3.13 -27.07 -7.70
CA VAL A 208 -2.30 -25.95 -7.27
C VAL A 208 -1.08 -25.82 -8.18
N LEU A 209 -0.39 -26.93 -8.46
CA LEU A 209 0.77 -26.95 -9.35
C LEU A 209 0.39 -26.52 -10.78
N ALA A 210 -0.74 -27.01 -11.31
CA ALA A 210 -1.23 -26.64 -12.64
C ALA A 210 -1.57 -25.14 -12.72
N TYR A 211 -2.20 -24.60 -11.69
CA TYR A 211 -2.44 -23.16 -11.61
C TYR A 211 -1.13 -22.37 -11.56
N PHE A 212 -0.20 -22.76 -10.69
CA PHE A 212 1.09 -22.06 -10.56
C PHE A 212 1.85 -22.06 -11.89
N ARG A 213 1.83 -23.18 -12.62
CA ARG A 213 2.40 -23.24 -13.98
C ARG A 213 1.74 -22.19 -14.87
N ASN A 214 0.42 -22.20 -14.99
CA ASN A 214 -0.29 -21.25 -15.85
C ASN A 214 -0.01 -19.79 -15.45
N PHE A 215 -0.12 -19.50 -14.15
CA PHE A 215 0.10 -18.18 -13.57
C PHE A 215 1.52 -17.67 -13.86
N PHE A 216 2.55 -18.41 -13.47
CA PHE A 216 3.93 -17.96 -13.61
C PHE A 216 4.40 -17.96 -15.08
N TYR A 217 4.07 -18.99 -15.87
CA TYR A 217 4.46 -19.03 -17.29
C TYR A 217 3.81 -17.92 -18.13
N ARG A 218 2.58 -17.51 -17.80
CA ARG A 218 1.90 -16.44 -18.55
C ARG A 218 2.21 -15.04 -18.04
N GLN A 219 2.29 -14.86 -16.73
CA GLN A 219 2.41 -13.52 -16.14
C GLN A 219 3.86 -13.09 -15.87
N TYR A 220 4.80 -14.03 -15.77
CA TYR A 220 6.21 -13.74 -15.51
C TYR A 220 7.17 -14.50 -16.45
N PRO A 221 6.90 -14.54 -17.78
CA PRO A 221 7.73 -15.29 -18.74
C PRO A 221 9.20 -14.82 -18.74
N GLU A 222 9.45 -13.55 -18.45
CA GLU A 222 10.77 -12.93 -18.36
C GLU A 222 11.57 -13.33 -17.12
N CYS A 223 10.93 -13.88 -16.08
CA CYS A 223 11.59 -14.33 -14.86
C CYS A 223 12.06 -15.79 -14.91
N ARG A 224 11.78 -16.50 -16.02
CA ARG A 224 12.08 -17.94 -16.14
C ARG A 224 13.59 -18.18 -16.16
N GLN A 225 14.07 -19.03 -15.26
CA GLN A 225 15.49 -19.39 -15.17
C GLN A 225 15.92 -20.39 -16.26
N ALA A 226 17.12 -20.21 -16.81
CA ALA A 226 17.66 -21.00 -17.94
C ALA A 226 17.87 -22.50 -17.64
N ASN A 227 17.86 -22.90 -16.37
CA ASN A 227 18.00 -24.29 -15.94
C ASN A 227 16.63 -24.97 -15.66
N ALA A 228 15.52 -24.29 -15.94
CA ALA A 228 14.19 -24.89 -15.80
C ALA A 228 14.08 -26.13 -16.71
N SER A 229 13.89 -27.28 -16.08
CA SER A 229 13.73 -28.57 -16.76
C SER A 229 12.58 -28.49 -17.77
N ASP A 230 12.89 -28.55 -19.07
CA ASP A 230 11.90 -28.65 -20.17
C ASP A 230 11.16 -30.01 -20.19
N THR A 231 11.27 -30.82 -19.14
CA THR A 231 10.88 -32.25 -19.18
C THR A 231 9.40 -32.53 -18.87
N LEU A 232 8.50 -31.53 -18.87
CA LEU A 232 7.05 -31.77 -18.76
C LEU A 232 6.29 -30.98 -19.83
N ILE A 233 6.42 -31.49 -21.06
CA ILE A 233 5.68 -31.13 -22.26
C ILE A 233 4.22 -31.61 -22.13
N TYR A 234 3.27 -30.70 -22.40
CA TYR A 234 1.82 -30.86 -22.64
C TYR A 234 1.07 -31.99 -21.90
N ALA A 235 0.31 -31.60 -20.87
CA ALA A 235 -0.95 -32.26 -20.58
C ALA A 235 -2.09 -31.29 -20.95
N GLU A 236 -2.64 -31.45 -22.15
CA GLU A 236 -3.97 -30.95 -22.53
C GLU A 236 -5.04 -31.70 -21.74
N HIS A 237 -5.08 -31.54 -20.42
CA HIS A 237 -6.23 -31.89 -19.61
C HIS A 237 -6.54 -30.67 -18.76
N ASP A 238 -7.44 -29.84 -19.28
CA ASP A 238 -8.25 -28.96 -18.45
C ASP A 238 -8.93 -29.87 -17.42
N GLY A 239 -8.36 -29.93 -16.22
CA GLY A 239 -9.07 -30.43 -15.05
C GLY A 239 -10.37 -29.63 -14.97
N ASN A 240 -11.50 -30.32 -15.06
CA ASN A 240 -12.83 -29.71 -14.96
C ASN A 240 -12.96 -28.99 -13.60
N PHE A 241 -12.58 -27.71 -13.55
CA PHE A 241 -12.79 -26.83 -12.42
C PHE A 241 -14.27 -26.44 -12.42
N SER A 242 -15.05 -27.15 -11.60
CA SER A 242 -16.44 -26.77 -11.32
C SER A 242 -16.42 -25.53 -10.42
N VAL A 243 -16.77 -24.38 -11.00
CA VAL A 243 -17.35 -23.25 -10.28
C VAL A 243 -18.66 -23.76 -9.64
N PRO A 244 -19.05 -23.34 -8.42
CA PRO A 244 -20.32 -23.74 -7.82
C PRO A 244 -21.44 -23.51 -8.84
N THR A 245 -22.21 -24.55 -9.16
CA THR A 245 -23.45 -24.39 -9.90
C THR A 245 -24.42 -23.66 -8.98
N PRO A 246 -24.82 -22.41 -9.27
CA PRO A 246 -25.94 -21.81 -8.56
C PRO A 246 -27.15 -22.72 -8.76
N MET A 247 -28.02 -22.85 -7.76
CA MET A 247 -29.32 -23.48 -7.98
C MET A 247 -29.93 -22.88 -9.25
N PRO A 248 -30.43 -23.68 -10.22
CA PRO A 248 -31.08 -23.15 -11.39
C PRO A 248 -32.29 -22.35 -10.92
N ARG A 249 -32.17 -21.02 -10.95
CA ARG A 249 -33.28 -20.08 -10.84
C ARG A 249 -33.76 -19.81 -12.26
N GLU A 250 -35.08 -19.65 -12.40
CA GLU A 250 -35.77 -19.61 -13.70
C GLU A 250 -35.05 -18.70 -14.70
N THR A 251 -34.66 -19.28 -15.83
CA THR A 251 -33.83 -18.62 -16.85
C THR A 251 -34.63 -17.59 -17.63
N GLY A 252 -34.07 -16.37 -17.76
CA GLY A 252 -34.41 -15.46 -18.87
C GLY A 252 -35.24 -14.21 -18.56
N GLU A 253 -35.19 -13.68 -17.34
CA GLU A 253 -35.83 -12.39 -17.00
C GLU A 253 -34.90 -11.16 -17.10
N LEU A 254 -33.58 -11.35 -17.11
CA LEU A 254 -32.57 -10.28 -17.18
C LEU A 254 -31.93 -10.22 -18.58
N LEU A 255 -31.89 -9.03 -19.18
CA LEU A 255 -31.18 -8.74 -20.44
C LEU A 255 -30.06 -7.74 -20.17
N VAL A 256 -28.85 -8.06 -20.64
CA VAL A 256 -27.69 -7.16 -20.63
C VAL A 256 -27.29 -6.88 -22.07
N ILE A 257 -27.20 -5.60 -22.43
CA ILE A 257 -26.83 -5.16 -23.78
C ILE A 257 -25.55 -4.35 -23.70
N PHE A 258 -24.57 -4.73 -24.53
CA PHE A 258 -23.33 -4.00 -24.71
C PHE A 258 -23.28 -3.33 -26.08
N ASP A 259 -22.82 -2.09 -26.13
CA ASP A 259 -22.08 -1.59 -27.30
C ASP A 259 -20.66 -2.19 -27.35
N PHE A 260 -20.05 -2.22 -28.52
CA PHE A 260 -18.76 -2.87 -28.75
C PHE A 260 -17.57 -1.91 -28.66
N ASP A 261 -17.46 -0.99 -29.63
CA ASP A 261 -16.37 -0.03 -29.74
C ASP A 261 -16.39 0.94 -28.56
N ASP A 262 -15.23 1.23 -27.96
CA ASP A 262 -15.13 2.07 -26.75
C ASP A 262 -16.00 1.64 -25.53
N SER A 263 -16.65 0.48 -25.60
CA SER A 263 -17.56 -0.04 -24.59
C SER A 263 -17.16 -1.43 -24.11
N MET A 264 -17.15 -2.46 -24.97
CA MET A 264 -16.55 -3.75 -24.66
C MET A 264 -15.02 -3.72 -24.84
N VAL A 265 -14.56 -3.06 -25.90
CA VAL A 265 -13.14 -2.85 -26.21
C VAL A 265 -12.73 -1.40 -25.93
N ASN A 266 -11.44 -1.14 -25.77
CA ASN A 266 -10.92 0.19 -25.42
C ASN A 266 -10.71 1.11 -26.63
N GLU A 267 -10.88 0.61 -27.84
CA GLU A 267 -10.58 1.32 -29.08
C GLU A 267 -11.70 1.12 -30.10
N ASP A 268 -11.81 2.07 -31.03
CA ASP A 268 -12.59 1.92 -32.25
C ASP A 268 -11.95 0.82 -33.12
N SER A 269 -12.71 -0.26 -33.36
CA SER A 269 -12.22 -1.46 -34.03
C SER A 269 -11.86 -1.22 -35.50
N ASP A 270 -12.55 -0.31 -36.18
CA ASP A 270 -12.23 0.04 -37.56
C ASP A 270 -10.88 0.78 -37.62
N VAL A 271 -10.69 1.77 -36.73
CA VAL A 271 -9.44 2.54 -36.63
C VAL A 271 -8.26 1.63 -36.26
N PHE A 272 -8.46 0.69 -35.31
CA PHE A 272 -7.41 -0.23 -34.89
C PHE A 272 -6.95 -1.15 -36.02
N VAL A 273 -7.89 -1.76 -36.74
CA VAL A 273 -7.57 -2.72 -37.82
C VAL A 273 -6.90 -2.01 -38.99
N PHE A 274 -7.45 -0.89 -39.47
CA PHE A 274 -6.80 -0.14 -40.53
C PHE A 274 -5.48 0.49 -40.09
N GLY A 275 -5.37 0.96 -38.85
CA GLY A 275 -4.12 1.45 -38.28
C GLY A 275 -3.02 0.39 -38.26
N SER A 276 -3.38 -0.88 -38.06
CA SER A 276 -2.43 -1.99 -38.03
C SER A 276 -1.89 -2.38 -39.41
N PHE A 277 -2.73 -2.31 -40.46
CA PHE A 277 -2.36 -2.79 -41.80
C PHE A 277 -2.04 -1.69 -42.81
N HIS A 278 -2.64 -0.51 -42.65
CA HIS A 278 -2.54 0.60 -43.59
C HIS A 278 -2.77 1.96 -42.90
N PRO A 279 -1.82 2.43 -42.08
CA PRO A 279 -1.93 3.68 -41.33
C PRO A 279 -2.29 4.90 -42.19
N GLU A 280 -1.75 4.98 -43.41
CA GLU A 280 -2.00 6.08 -44.34
C GLU A 280 -3.46 6.11 -44.80
N LEU A 281 -4.05 4.94 -45.05
CA LEU A 281 -5.45 4.81 -45.41
C LEU A 281 -6.34 5.16 -44.23
N CYS A 282 -5.99 4.71 -43.02
CA CYS A 282 -6.70 5.00 -41.77
C CYS A 282 -6.83 6.53 -41.53
N GLN A 283 -5.75 7.30 -41.75
CA GLN A 283 -5.77 8.76 -41.63
C GLN A 283 -6.78 9.45 -42.55
N THR A 284 -7.17 8.82 -43.67
CA THR A 284 -8.16 9.37 -44.60
C THR A 284 -9.62 9.06 -44.24
N ALA A 285 -9.88 8.23 -43.23
CA ALA A 285 -11.22 7.73 -42.90
C ALA A 285 -12.24 8.86 -42.68
N TYR A 286 -11.91 9.83 -41.84
CA TYR A 286 -12.79 10.96 -41.55
C TYR A 286 -13.00 11.89 -42.75
N GLU A 287 -11.98 12.08 -43.61
CA GLU A 287 -12.12 12.86 -44.84
C GLU A 287 -13.02 12.16 -45.87
N ARG A 288 -12.93 10.83 -45.97
CA ARG A 288 -13.81 10.02 -46.81
C ARG A 288 -15.24 10.05 -46.29
N HIS A 289 -15.43 9.96 -44.96
CA HIS A 289 -16.74 10.08 -44.33
C HIS A 289 -17.37 11.46 -44.51
N ALA A 290 -16.57 12.54 -44.48
CA ALA A 290 -17.07 13.88 -44.78
C ALA A 290 -17.60 14.02 -46.23
N LYS A 291 -17.08 13.23 -47.18
CA LYS A 291 -17.52 13.22 -48.59
C LYS A 291 -18.70 12.27 -48.82
N THR A 292 -18.70 11.12 -48.14
CA THR A 292 -19.75 10.09 -48.21
C THR A 292 -20.21 9.78 -46.78
N PRO A 293 -21.25 10.45 -46.25
CA PRO A 293 -21.65 10.36 -44.85
C PRO A 293 -22.48 9.10 -44.54
N VAL A 294 -21.99 7.95 -45.02
CA VAL A 294 -22.54 6.62 -44.80
C VAL A 294 -21.34 5.74 -44.45
N TRP A 295 -21.07 5.58 -43.15
CA TRP A 295 -19.88 4.87 -42.64
C TRP A 295 -19.66 3.49 -43.28
N PRO A 296 -20.69 2.63 -43.44
CA PRO A 296 -20.53 1.35 -44.15
C PRO A 296 -19.98 1.47 -45.58
N SER A 297 -20.33 2.54 -46.31
CA SER A 297 -19.83 2.77 -47.67
C SER A 297 -18.39 3.26 -47.68
N VAL A 298 -17.98 4.04 -46.68
CA VAL A 298 -16.59 4.48 -46.49
C VAL A 298 -15.70 3.29 -46.17
N PHE A 299 -16.17 2.43 -45.28
CA PHE A 299 -15.46 1.23 -44.88
C PHE A 299 -15.31 0.23 -46.03
N ASP A 300 -16.35 0.02 -46.84
CA ASP A 300 -16.28 -0.85 -48.04
C ASP A 300 -15.24 -0.35 -49.07
N ASP A 301 -15.20 0.96 -49.29
CA ASP A 301 -14.17 1.62 -50.13
C ASP A 301 -12.77 1.43 -49.54
N MET A 302 -12.60 1.61 -48.22
CA MET A 302 -11.32 1.38 -47.56
C MET A 302 -10.87 -0.09 -47.62
N LEU A 303 -11.78 -1.05 -47.45
CA LEU A 303 -11.46 -2.47 -47.64
C LEU A 303 -11.04 -2.77 -49.08
N GLN A 304 -11.67 -2.13 -50.07
CA GLN A 304 -11.26 -2.27 -51.47
C GLN A 304 -9.83 -1.76 -51.68
N VAL A 305 -9.48 -0.59 -51.14
CA VAL A 305 -8.11 -0.06 -51.20
C VAL A 305 -7.13 -0.99 -50.49
N LEU A 306 -7.45 -1.45 -49.27
CA LEU A 306 -6.62 -2.38 -48.51
C LEU A 306 -6.37 -3.68 -49.28
N SER A 307 -7.41 -4.26 -49.90
CA SER A 307 -7.29 -5.49 -50.69
C SER A 307 -6.42 -5.33 -51.94
N SER A 308 -6.40 -4.13 -52.52
CA SER A 308 -5.61 -3.80 -53.71
C SER A 308 -4.16 -3.51 -53.36
N GLU A 309 -3.92 -2.69 -52.34
CA GLU A 309 -2.59 -2.19 -51.98
C GLU A 309 -1.83 -3.13 -51.02
N LYS A 310 -2.55 -3.91 -50.21
CA LYS A 310 -1.98 -4.86 -49.23
C LYS A 310 -2.56 -6.27 -49.44
N PRO A 311 -2.33 -6.93 -50.59
CA PRO A 311 -2.96 -8.21 -50.95
C PRO A 311 -2.57 -9.39 -50.06
N HIS A 312 -1.58 -9.24 -49.17
CA HIS A 312 -1.19 -10.23 -48.17
C HIS A 312 -2.08 -10.18 -46.91
N VAL A 313 -2.89 -9.13 -46.74
CA VAL A 313 -3.83 -9.01 -45.62
C VAL A 313 -5.06 -9.85 -45.93
N THR A 314 -5.09 -11.06 -45.37
CA THR A 314 -6.22 -12.00 -45.54
C THR A 314 -7.27 -11.81 -44.45
N PRO A 315 -8.52 -12.29 -44.63
CA PRO A 315 -9.52 -12.29 -43.57
C PRO A 315 -9.06 -12.97 -42.27
N GLU A 316 -8.23 -14.01 -42.36
CA GLU A 316 -7.65 -14.69 -41.20
C GLU A 316 -6.67 -13.79 -40.45
N LEU A 317 -5.81 -13.05 -41.16
CA LEU A 317 -4.89 -12.09 -40.53
C LEU A 317 -5.65 -10.93 -39.87
N ILE A 318 -6.76 -10.50 -40.48
CA ILE A 318 -7.68 -9.52 -39.88
C ILE A 318 -8.29 -10.09 -38.59
N ARG A 319 -8.73 -11.36 -38.58
CA ARG A 319 -9.25 -12.03 -37.37
C ARG A 319 -8.21 -12.07 -36.25
N GLU A 320 -6.96 -12.40 -36.57
CA GLU A 320 -5.84 -12.41 -35.61
C GLU A 320 -5.52 -11.01 -35.07
N THR A 321 -5.71 -9.96 -35.88
CA THR A 321 -5.47 -8.57 -35.46
C THR A 321 -6.60 -8.04 -34.61
N VAL A 322 -7.86 -8.34 -34.96
CA VAL A 322 -9.03 -8.00 -34.14
C VAL A 322 -8.92 -8.63 -32.75
N ALA A 323 -8.39 -9.85 -32.64
CA ALA A 323 -8.14 -10.50 -31.36
C ALA A 323 -7.16 -9.73 -30.44
N GLN A 324 -6.32 -8.87 -31.02
CA GLN A 324 -5.35 -8.05 -30.29
C GLN A 324 -5.91 -6.70 -29.83
N ILE A 325 -7.13 -6.32 -30.23
CA ILE A 325 -7.76 -5.09 -29.73
C ILE A 325 -7.85 -5.20 -28.19
N PRO A 326 -7.35 -4.20 -27.44
CA PRO A 326 -7.41 -4.22 -25.98
C PRO A 326 -8.86 -4.26 -25.49
N ILE A 327 -9.18 -5.27 -24.69
CA ILE A 327 -10.48 -5.38 -24.02
C ILE A 327 -10.50 -4.56 -22.72
N GLN A 328 -11.66 -4.02 -22.35
CA GLN A 328 -11.86 -3.35 -21.06
C GLN A 328 -11.48 -4.30 -19.90
N ALA A 329 -10.76 -3.78 -18.91
CA ALA A 329 -10.33 -4.55 -17.74
C ALA A 329 -11.54 -5.16 -17.01
N ARG A 330 -11.50 -6.46 -16.69
CA ARG A 330 -12.62 -7.25 -16.11
C ARG A 330 -13.90 -7.35 -16.94
N MET A 331 -13.92 -6.91 -18.20
CA MET A 331 -15.12 -7.03 -19.05
C MET A 331 -15.52 -8.49 -19.30
N ILE A 332 -14.54 -9.37 -19.53
CA ILE A 332 -14.76 -10.81 -19.66
C ILE A 332 -15.42 -11.35 -18.38
N ASP A 333 -14.89 -10.98 -17.21
CA ASP A 333 -15.42 -11.42 -15.92
C ASP A 333 -16.84 -10.87 -15.68
N ALA A 334 -17.14 -9.65 -16.12
CA ALA A 334 -18.46 -9.05 -16.01
C ALA A 334 -19.50 -9.78 -16.88
N ILE A 335 -19.16 -10.07 -18.15
CA ILE A 335 -20.02 -10.84 -19.07
C ILE A 335 -20.28 -12.24 -18.50
N ARG A 336 -19.21 -12.91 -18.03
CA ARG A 336 -19.33 -14.23 -17.43
C ARG A 336 -20.17 -14.20 -16.16
N MET A 337 -19.99 -13.22 -15.28
CA MET A 337 -20.82 -13.07 -14.10
C MET A 337 -22.30 -12.87 -14.45
N ALA A 338 -22.61 -12.01 -15.43
CA ALA A 338 -23.98 -11.78 -15.87
C ALA A 338 -24.66 -13.09 -16.31
N VAL A 339 -23.97 -13.90 -17.12
CA VAL A 339 -24.50 -15.15 -17.66
C VAL A 339 -24.47 -16.28 -16.62
N GLU A 340 -23.31 -16.58 -16.06
CA GLU A 340 -23.04 -17.76 -15.24
C GLU A 340 -23.63 -17.63 -13.83
N LEU A 341 -23.62 -16.43 -13.23
CA LEU A 341 -24.13 -16.22 -11.88
C LEU A 341 -25.58 -15.72 -11.85
N PHE A 342 -25.98 -14.90 -12.82
CA PHE A 342 -27.30 -14.25 -12.82
C PHE A 342 -28.25 -14.72 -13.92
N GLY A 343 -27.82 -15.65 -14.80
CA GLY A 343 -28.67 -16.19 -15.85
C GLY A 343 -29.13 -15.14 -16.87
N ALA A 344 -28.37 -14.05 -17.03
CA ALA A 344 -28.69 -12.99 -17.97
C ALA A 344 -28.56 -13.47 -19.42
N GLU A 345 -29.46 -13.01 -20.29
CA GLU A 345 -29.17 -13.03 -21.73
C GLU A 345 -28.27 -11.83 -22.05
N VAL A 346 -27.07 -12.08 -22.58
CA VAL A 346 -26.17 -11.02 -23.03
C VAL A 346 -26.27 -10.86 -24.54
N LYS A 347 -26.41 -9.63 -25.01
CA LYS A 347 -26.48 -9.26 -26.43
C LYS A 347 -25.54 -8.10 -26.72
N VAL A 348 -25.06 -8.02 -27.96
CA VAL A 348 -24.27 -6.88 -28.44
C VAL A 348 -25.07 -6.12 -29.49
N ILE A 349 -25.16 -4.80 -29.34
CA ILE A 349 -25.73 -3.90 -30.34
C ILE A 349 -24.68 -2.85 -30.64
N SER A 350 -24.15 -2.83 -31.85
CA SER A 350 -23.08 -1.90 -32.23
C SER A 350 -23.22 -1.50 -33.70
N ASP A 351 -22.75 -0.30 -34.05
CA ASP A 351 -22.56 0.12 -35.44
C ASP A 351 -21.26 -0.42 -36.07
N GLY A 352 -20.45 -1.13 -35.29
CA GLY A 352 -19.29 -1.87 -35.75
C GLY A 352 -19.62 -3.05 -36.65
N ASN A 353 -18.59 -3.86 -36.91
CA ASN A 353 -18.62 -4.93 -37.89
C ASN A 353 -18.89 -6.30 -37.26
N THR A 354 -19.91 -7.04 -37.72
CA THR A 354 -20.23 -8.39 -37.20
C THR A 354 -19.03 -9.33 -37.28
N PHE A 355 -18.24 -9.29 -38.35
CA PHE A 355 -17.03 -10.10 -38.49
C PHE A 355 -16.00 -9.77 -37.41
N TYR A 356 -15.83 -8.51 -37.01
CA TYR A 356 -14.90 -8.12 -35.94
C TYR A 356 -15.40 -8.58 -34.59
N ILE A 357 -16.66 -8.30 -34.29
CA ILE A 357 -17.28 -8.67 -33.00
C ILE A 357 -17.25 -10.19 -32.82
N GLU A 358 -17.70 -10.97 -33.81
CA GLU A 358 -17.69 -12.44 -33.73
C GLU A 358 -16.27 -13.01 -33.64
N SER A 359 -15.31 -12.42 -34.38
CA SER A 359 -13.90 -12.80 -34.30
C SER A 359 -13.33 -12.59 -32.89
N MET A 360 -13.63 -11.44 -32.28
CA MET A 360 -13.24 -11.13 -30.91
C MET A 360 -13.88 -12.10 -29.91
N LEU A 361 -15.20 -12.32 -30.01
CA LEU A 361 -15.94 -13.22 -29.12
C LEU A 361 -15.41 -14.65 -29.21
N GLN A 362 -15.10 -15.14 -30.41
CA GLN A 362 -14.52 -16.48 -30.60
C GLN A 362 -13.13 -16.57 -29.96
N HIS A 363 -12.25 -15.60 -30.22
CA HIS A 363 -10.89 -15.63 -29.69
C HIS A 363 -10.84 -15.50 -28.16
N ARG A 364 -11.79 -14.77 -27.58
CA ARG A 364 -11.91 -14.57 -26.12
C ARG A 364 -12.80 -15.60 -25.42
N GLN A 365 -13.26 -16.63 -26.14
CA GLN A 365 -14.12 -17.69 -25.60
C GLN A 365 -15.44 -17.16 -25.00
N LEU A 366 -16.02 -16.12 -25.60
CA LEU A 366 -17.28 -15.50 -25.20
C LEU A 366 -18.46 -15.85 -26.12
N SER A 367 -18.24 -16.65 -27.16
CA SER A 367 -19.29 -17.04 -28.12
C SER A 367 -20.46 -17.80 -27.50
N GLU A 368 -20.24 -18.48 -26.37
CA GLU A 368 -21.31 -19.17 -25.63
C GLU A 368 -22.04 -18.24 -24.64
N HIS A 369 -21.42 -17.12 -24.26
CA HIS A 369 -21.96 -16.15 -23.31
C HIS A 369 -22.78 -15.05 -24.00
N VAL A 370 -22.36 -14.62 -25.20
CA VAL A 370 -23.09 -13.62 -25.99
C VAL A 370 -24.05 -14.33 -26.93
N LYS A 371 -25.34 -14.19 -26.66
CA LYS A 371 -26.40 -14.91 -27.36
C LYS A 371 -26.64 -14.41 -28.78
N GLU A 372 -26.48 -13.12 -29.01
CA GLU A 372 -26.80 -12.49 -30.30
C GLU A 372 -26.03 -11.18 -30.49
N VAL A 373 -25.57 -10.92 -31.71
CA VAL A 373 -24.87 -9.70 -32.13
C VAL A 373 -25.71 -9.00 -33.20
N PHE A 374 -26.06 -7.74 -32.96
CA PHE A 374 -26.74 -6.85 -33.91
C PHE A 374 -25.76 -5.77 -34.36
N ALA A 375 -25.07 -6.04 -35.46
CA ALA A 375 -24.05 -5.17 -36.05
C ALA A 375 -24.05 -5.29 -37.58
N ASN A 376 -23.33 -4.42 -38.29
CA ASN A 376 -23.38 -4.40 -39.74
C ASN A 376 -22.78 -5.70 -40.36
N PRO A 377 -23.55 -6.52 -41.10
CA PRO A 377 -23.10 -7.84 -41.56
C PRO A 377 -22.13 -7.76 -42.73
N VAL A 378 -21.22 -8.73 -42.79
CA VAL A 378 -20.18 -8.85 -43.82
C VAL A 378 -20.43 -10.07 -44.71
N GLU A 379 -20.39 -9.88 -46.03
CA GLU A 379 -20.41 -10.96 -47.02
C GLU A 379 -19.01 -11.16 -47.64
N HIS A 380 -18.67 -12.40 -47.99
CA HIS A 380 -17.47 -12.74 -48.76
C HIS A 380 -17.75 -12.64 -50.26
N GLU A 381 -16.89 -11.95 -50.99
CA GLU A 381 -16.94 -11.86 -52.46
C GLU A 381 -15.62 -12.37 -53.06
N THR A 382 -15.72 -13.33 -53.98
CA THR A 382 -14.56 -13.81 -54.76
C THR A 382 -14.40 -12.94 -56.00
N LEU A 383 -13.24 -12.31 -56.14
CA LEU A 383 -12.86 -11.49 -57.29
C LEU A 383 -12.45 -12.38 -58.47
N ASP A 384 -12.50 -11.82 -59.69
CA ASP A 384 -12.18 -12.50 -60.94
C ASP A 384 -10.74 -13.07 -60.99
N ASP A 385 -9.84 -12.60 -60.11
CA ASP A 385 -8.46 -13.05 -59.97
C ASP A 385 -8.23 -14.11 -58.88
N GLY A 386 -9.30 -14.63 -58.28
CA GLY A 386 -9.27 -15.67 -57.25
C GLY A 386 -9.03 -15.15 -55.82
N ARG A 387 -8.86 -13.84 -55.63
CA ARG A 387 -8.80 -13.24 -54.28
C ARG A 387 -10.19 -13.14 -53.66
N THR A 388 -10.27 -13.16 -52.33
CA THR A 388 -11.53 -12.97 -51.59
C THR A 388 -11.49 -11.65 -50.83
N ARG A 389 -12.54 -10.83 -50.92
CA ARG A 389 -12.70 -9.57 -50.18
C ARG A 389 -13.97 -9.56 -49.32
N LEU A 390 -13.99 -8.70 -48.30
CA LEU A 390 -15.12 -8.49 -47.38
C LEU A 390 -15.97 -7.28 -47.84
N ARG A 391 -17.29 -7.33 -47.66
CA ARG A 391 -18.24 -6.25 -48.00
C ARG A 391 -19.34 -6.09 -46.95
N ILE A 392 -19.68 -4.85 -46.54
CA ILE A 392 -20.69 -4.54 -45.50
C ILE A 392 -22.09 -4.22 -46.06
N ARG A 393 -23.17 -4.64 -45.37
CA ARG A 393 -24.57 -4.17 -45.59
C ARG A 393 -25.17 -3.53 -44.32
N SER A 394 -26.24 -2.71 -44.46
CA SER A 394 -26.93 -2.02 -43.33
C SER A 394 -28.12 -2.82 -42.77
N ILE A 395 -28.34 -2.80 -41.45
CA ILE A 395 -29.31 -3.66 -40.72
C ILE A 395 -30.67 -3.02 -40.36
N LEU A 396 -30.99 -1.82 -40.84
CA LEU A 396 -32.03 -0.95 -40.25
C LEU A 396 -33.49 -1.45 -40.09
N ASP A 397 -33.86 -2.70 -40.42
CA ASP A 397 -35.26 -3.17 -40.39
C ASP A 397 -35.62 -4.35 -39.46
N SER A 398 -34.70 -4.97 -38.68
CA SER A 398 -34.97 -6.32 -38.12
C SER A 398 -35.00 -6.50 -36.59
N ILE A 399 -35.45 -5.52 -35.79
CA ILE A 399 -35.54 -5.72 -34.32
C ILE A 399 -36.88 -5.27 -33.74
N ARG A 400 -37.95 -6.06 -33.96
CA ARG A 400 -39.16 -6.08 -33.10
C ARG A 400 -39.91 -7.42 -33.23
N SER A 401 -39.72 -8.37 -32.31
CA SER A 401 -40.75 -9.39 -31.93
C SER A 401 -40.31 -10.49 -30.94
N GLY A 402 -39.32 -10.30 -30.05
CA GLY A 402 -38.83 -11.40 -29.20
C GLY A 402 -38.79 -11.08 -27.71
N LYS A 403 -39.52 -11.89 -26.90
CA LYS A 403 -39.41 -12.10 -25.44
C LYS A 403 -39.42 -10.85 -24.53
N SER A 404 -40.31 -10.81 -23.54
CA SER A 404 -40.32 -9.76 -22.51
C SER A 404 -39.28 -10.05 -21.42
N TYR A 405 -38.52 -9.03 -21.02
CA TYR A 405 -37.58 -9.08 -19.89
C TYR A 405 -38.10 -8.25 -18.72
N SER A 406 -37.84 -8.70 -17.50
CA SER A 406 -38.19 -8.00 -16.26
C SER A 406 -37.22 -6.85 -15.95
N ARG A 407 -35.99 -6.92 -16.47
CA ARG A 407 -34.93 -5.91 -16.31
C ARG A 407 -34.02 -5.89 -17.53
N VAL A 408 -33.70 -4.69 -18.00
CA VAL A 408 -32.67 -4.44 -19.00
C VAL A 408 -31.55 -3.57 -18.41
N ILE A 409 -30.30 -3.96 -18.63
CA ILE A 409 -29.12 -3.13 -18.36
C ILE A 409 -28.45 -2.86 -19.71
N TYR A 410 -28.34 -1.58 -20.08
CA TYR A 410 -27.68 -1.15 -21.32
C TYR A 410 -26.36 -0.45 -20.99
N ILE A 411 -25.29 -0.84 -21.67
CA ILE A 411 -23.94 -0.31 -21.50
C ILE A 411 -23.50 0.31 -22.82
N GLY A 412 -23.12 1.59 -22.79
CA GLY A 412 -22.60 2.27 -23.97
C GLY A 412 -21.85 3.57 -23.63
N ASP A 413 -21.23 4.16 -24.63
CA ASP A 413 -20.45 5.40 -24.52
C ASP A 413 -20.79 6.41 -25.63
N GLY A 414 -21.22 5.95 -26.79
CA GLY A 414 -21.33 6.72 -28.03
C GLY A 414 -22.63 7.49 -28.21
N THR A 415 -22.66 8.37 -29.22
CA THR A 415 -23.88 9.13 -29.53
C THR A 415 -25.02 8.27 -30.10
N GLY A 416 -24.68 7.10 -30.66
CA GLY A 416 -25.62 6.10 -31.18
C GLY A 416 -26.47 5.46 -30.09
N ASP A 417 -25.92 5.32 -28.88
CA ASP A 417 -26.54 4.66 -27.72
C ASP A 417 -27.67 5.46 -27.08
N PHE A 418 -27.78 6.75 -27.37
CA PHE A 418 -28.84 7.58 -26.82
C PHE A 418 -30.24 7.09 -27.23
N CYS A 419 -30.34 6.58 -28.47
CA CYS A 419 -31.58 6.07 -29.04
C CYS A 419 -32.08 4.81 -28.30
N PRO A 420 -31.29 3.73 -28.12
CA PRO A 420 -31.69 2.61 -27.29
C PRO A 420 -31.88 2.99 -25.82
N ALA A 421 -31.03 3.84 -25.23
CA ALA A 421 -31.18 4.30 -23.85
C ALA A 421 -32.53 5.02 -23.60
N SER A 422 -33.01 5.83 -24.55
CA SER A 422 -34.31 6.53 -24.44
C SER A 422 -35.54 5.62 -24.41
N ARG A 423 -35.39 4.35 -24.77
CA ARG A 423 -36.48 3.37 -24.80
C ARG A 423 -36.59 2.54 -23.53
N LEU A 424 -35.62 2.69 -22.63
CA LEU A 424 -35.57 1.97 -21.36
C LEU A 424 -36.50 2.63 -20.32
N THR A 425 -37.06 1.79 -19.46
CA THR A 425 -38.04 2.16 -18.45
C THR A 425 -37.39 2.45 -17.10
N GLN A 426 -38.16 2.92 -16.12
CA GLN A 426 -37.66 3.16 -14.76
C GLN A 426 -37.19 1.89 -14.03
N ASN A 427 -37.61 0.72 -14.51
CA ASN A 427 -37.15 -0.57 -14.01
C ASN A 427 -35.86 -1.05 -14.67
N ASP A 428 -35.29 -0.29 -15.60
CA ASP A 428 -34.06 -0.62 -16.32
C ASP A 428 -32.88 0.24 -15.83
N VAL A 429 -31.67 0.01 -16.34
CA VAL A 429 -30.49 0.84 -16.02
C VAL A 429 -29.68 1.13 -17.28
N VAL A 430 -29.21 2.37 -17.40
CA VAL A 430 -28.19 2.78 -18.37
C VAL A 430 -26.87 2.94 -17.64
N LEU A 431 -25.85 2.20 -18.06
CA LEU A 431 -24.46 2.46 -17.70
C LEU A 431 -23.83 3.30 -18.83
N ALA A 432 -23.65 4.59 -18.59
CA ALA A 432 -23.07 5.53 -19.55
C ALA A 432 -21.61 5.83 -19.23
N ARG A 433 -20.72 5.77 -20.23
CA ARG A 433 -19.28 6.02 -20.02
C ARG A 433 -19.05 7.49 -19.63
N SER A 434 -18.27 7.74 -18.58
CA SER A 434 -18.17 9.06 -17.92
C SER A 434 -16.83 9.80 -18.04
N HIS A 435 -15.78 9.18 -18.59
CA HIS A 435 -14.49 9.87 -18.77
C HIS A 435 -14.61 11.13 -19.66
N LEU A 436 -13.69 12.08 -19.49
CA LEU A 436 -13.62 13.27 -20.33
C LEU A 436 -12.70 13.01 -21.53
N VAL A 437 -13.22 13.08 -22.75
CA VAL A 437 -12.41 13.14 -23.97
C VAL A 437 -12.13 14.62 -24.26
N SER A 438 -10.87 15.05 -24.14
CA SER A 438 -10.48 16.46 -24.35
C SER A 438 -11.31 17.45 -23.53
N GLY A 439 -11.64 17.11 -22.28
CA GLY A 439 -12.43 17.95 -21.38
C GLY A 439 -13.96 17.88 -21.55
N ASN A 440 -14.50 17.01 -22.41
CA ASN A 440 -15.95 16.85 -22.59
C ASN A 440 -16.42 15.41 -22.33
N PRO A 441 -17.65 15.19 -21.81
CA PRO A 441 -18.22 13.86 -21.63
C PRO A 441 -18.34 13.08 -22.96
N TYR A 442 -18.26 11.74 -22.88
CA TYR A 442 -18.56 10.81 -23.98
C TYR A 442 -19.97 11.03 -24.57
N GLY A 443 -20.17 10.57 -25.81
CA GLY A 443 -21.32 10.90 -26.64
C GLY A 443 -22.68 10.61 -26.00
N LEU A 444 -22.83 9.47 -25.33
CA LEU A 444 -24.04 9.06 -24.63
C LEU A 444 -24.33 9.99 -23.45
N GLN A 445 -23.37 10.11 -22.53
CA GLN A 445 -23.50 10.93 -21.33
C GLN A 445 -23.77 12.40 -21.70
N ARG A 446 -23.11 12.92 -22.74
CA ARG A 446 -23.33 14.27 -23.25
C ARG A 446 -24.76 14.45 -23.75
N ARG A 447 -25.27 13.54 -24.58
CA ARG A 447 -26.66 13.63 -25.10
C ARG A 447 -27.71 13.49 -24.01
N ILE A 448 -27.46 12.66 -23.00
CA ILE A 448 -28.31 12.56 -21.80
C ILE A 448 -28.37 13.90 -21.07
N ASN A 449 -27.20 14.55 -20.87
CA ASN A 449 -27.12 15.85 -20.22
C ASN A 449 -27.81 16.96 -21.04
N GLU A 450 -27.66 16.94 -22.36
CA GLU A 450 -28.27 17.92 -23.28
C GLU A 450 -29.80 17.75 -23.41
N ASN A 451 -30.34 16.56 -23.12
CA ASN A 451 -31.75 16.21 -23.30
C ASN A 451 -32.36 15.61 -22.03
N PRO A 452 -32.42 16.38 -20.92
CA PRO A 452 -32.89 15.88 -19.64
C PRO A 452 -34.36 15.41 -19.74
N GLY A 453 -34.64 14.24 -19.16
CA GLY A 453 -35.99 13.66 -19.11
C GLY A 453 -36.38 12.78 -20.31
N VAL A 454 -35.53 12.67 -21.35
CA VAL A 454 -35.76 11.74 -22.47
C VAL A 454 -35.41 10.30 -22.10
N VAL A 455 -34.36 10.09 -21.32
CA VAL A 455 -34.02 8.77 -20.75
C VAL A 455 -34.75 8.64 -19.40
N HIS A 456 -35.67 7.69 -19.32
CA HIS A 456 -36.48 7.45 -18.11
C HIS A 456 -35.83 6.46 -17.14
N ALA A 457 -34.91 5.62 -17.62
CA ALA A 457 -34.12 4.73 -16.79
C ALA A 457 -33.09 5.51 -15.95
N PRO A 458 -32.81 5.07 -14.71
CA PRO A 458 -31.64 5.49 -13.96
C PRO A 458 -30.35 5.37 -14.80
N VAL A 459 -29.59 6.48 -14.85
CA VAL A 459 -28.30 6.55 -15.54
C VAL A 459 -27.20 6.52 -14.49
N VAL A 460 -26.28 5.58 -14.65
CA VAL A 460 -25.14 5.38 -13.76
C VAL A 460 -23.87 5.48 -14.59
N SER A 461 -22.89 6.23 -14.11
CA SER A 461 -21.62 6.40 -14.79
C SER A 461 -20.72 5.17 -14.65
N TRP A 462 -19.94 4.87 -15.69
CA TRP A 462 -18.83 3.92 -15.63
C TRP A 462 -17.60 4.47 -16.36
N SER A 463 -16.42 4.09 -15.91
CA SER A 463 -15.15 4.58 -16.44
C SER A 463 -14.33 3.43 -17.03
N THR A 464 -14.30 2.31 -16.32
CA THR A 464 -13.59 1.09 -16.71
C THR A 464 -14.50 -0.14 -16.63
N GLY A 465 -14.10 -1.26 -17.26
CA GLY A 465 -14.81 -2.52 -17.10
C GLY A 465 -14.91 -3.05 -15.66
N TYR A 466 -14.07 -2.55 -14.73
CA TYR A 466 -14.19 -2.84 -13.29
C TYR A 466 -15.45 -2.21 -12.69
N ASP A 467 -15.85 -1.02 -13.16
CA ASP A 467 -17.09 -0.37 -12.73
C ASP A 467 -18.30 -1.16 -13.21
N ILE A 468 -18.27 -1.64 -14.46
CA ILE A 468 -19.31 -2.51 -14.99
C ILE A 468 -19.42 -3.80 -14.17
N TYR A 469 -18.29 -4.44 -13.87
CA TYR A 469 -18.24 -5.62 -13.00
C TYR A 469 -18.88 -5.36 -11.62
N ARG A 470 -18.52 -4.27 -10.93
CA ARG A 470 -19.13 -3.91 -9.64
C ARG A 470 -20.63 -3.64 -9.76
N ARG A 471 -21.05 -2.90 -10.79
CA ARG A 471 -22.46 -2.53 -10.99
C ARG A 471 -23.30 -3.73 -11.38
N PHE A 472 -22.73 -4.76 -12.00
CA PHE A 472 -23.44 -6.01 -12.23
C PHE A 472 -23.67 -6.79 -10.93
N ALA A 473 -22.70 -6.79 -10.01
CA ALA A 473 -22.92 -7.39 -8.68
C ALA A 473 -24.04 -6.69 -7.91
N GLU A 474 -24.29 -5.41 -8.20
CA GLU A 474 -25.35 -4.60 -7.58
C GLU A 474 -26.71 -4.73 -8.29
N PHE A 475 -26.74 -4.68 -9.63
CA PHE A 475 -27.96 -4.49 -10.41
C PHE A 475 -28.50 -5.76 -11.08
N CYS A 476 -27.70 -6.83 -11.19
CA CYS A 476 -28.13 -8.11 -11.73
C CYS A 476 -28.89 -9.01 -10.73
N PRO A 477 -28.62 -8.99 -9.40
CA PRO A 477 -29.39 -9.78 -8.45
C PRO A 477 -30.88 -9.36 -8.40
N SER A 478 -31.77 -10.36 -8.32
CA SER A 478 -33.19 -10.16 -8.05
C SER A 478 -33.49 -10.29 -6.55
N PRO A 479 -34.30 -9.41 -5.94
CA PRO A 479 -35.11 -8.35 -6.56
C PRO A 479 -34.27 -7.18 -7.07
N TYR A 480 -34.57 -6.67 -8.27
CA TYR A 480 -33.77 -5.63 -8.92
C TYR A 480 -33.79 -4.32 -8.14
N VAL A 481 -32.60 -3.86 -7.77
CA VAL A 481 -32.40 -2.56 -7.13
C VAL A 481 -32.50 -1.46 -8.18
N ILE A 482 -33.33 -0.45 -7.91
CA ILE A 482 -33.40 0.76 -8.75
C ILE A 482 -32.37 1.76 -8.20
N PRO A 483 -31.35 2.16 -8.99
CA PRO A 483 -30.40 3.17 -8.56
C PRO A 483 -31.11 4.48 -8.23
N ARG A 484 -30.79 5.09 -7.08
CA ARG A 484 -31.34 6.40 -6.73
C ARG A 484 -30.66 7.48 -7.59
N THR A 485 -31.30 7.91 -8.66
CA THR A 485 -30.93 9.16 -9.35
C THR A 485 -31.39 10.36 -8.51
N VAL A 486 -30.60 10.73 -7.50
CA VAL A 486 -30.87 11.94 -6.72
C VAL A 486 -30.34 13.15 -7.50
N PRO A 487 -31.17 14.13 -7.84
CA PRO A 487 -30.70 15.44 -8.28
C PRO A 487 -29.87 16.03 -7.13
N ARG A 488 -28.56 16.19 -7.32
CA ARG A 488 -27.64 16.69 -6.30
C ARG A 488 -27.83 18.18 -6.07
N ILE A 489 -28.80 18.58 -5.26
CA ILE A 489 -28.74 19.82 -4.47
C ILE A 489 -29.36 19.60 -3.07
N SER A 490 -28.58 20.05 -2.07
CA SER A 490 -28.84 20.18 -0.63
C SER A 490 -28.76 18.90 0.22
N GLY A 491 -27.56 18.30 0.26
CA GLY A 491 -27.13 17.58 1.45
C GLY A 491 -27.04 18.57 2.62
N SER A 492 -27.72 18.30 3.74
CA SER A 492 -27.66 19.16 4.92
C SER A 492 -26.31 19.10 5.65
N VAL A 493 -25.47 18.11 5.32
CA VAL A 493 -24.15 17.89 5.92
C VAL A 493 -23.06 18.19 4.91
N LEU A 494 -22.09 19.01 5.30
CA LEU A 494 -20.84 19.24 4.56
C LEU A 494 -19.75 18.33 5.10
N VAL A 495 -19.06 17.61 4.22
CA VAL A 495 -17.83 16.88 4.56
C VAL A 495 -16.68 17.47 3.74
N VAL A 496 -15.68 18.02 4.43
CA VAL A 496 -14.49 18.60 3.82
C VAL A 496 -13.31 17.67 4.08
N PHE A 497 -12.64 17.23 3.02
CA PHE A 497 -11.39 16.50 3.12
C PHE A 497 -10.20 17.39 2.79
N ASP A 498 -9.15 17.32 3.58
CA ASP A 498 -7.81 17.67 3.13
C ASP A 498 -7.25 16.55 2.24
N TYR A 499 -6.22 16.84 1.45
CA TYR A 499 -5.65 15.90 0.49
C TYR A 499 -4.38 15.23 1.02
N ASP A 500 -3.26 15.96 1.06
CA ASP A 500 -1.98 15.46 1.55
C ASP A 500 -2.11 14.96 3.00
N TRP A 501 -1.49 13.81 3.28
CA TRP A 501 -1.56 13.10 4.57
C TRP A 501 -2.96 12.75 5.10
N SER A 502 -4.03 13.04 4.35
CA SER A 502 -5.41 12.93 4.79
C SER A 502 -6.24 12.00 3.89
N LEU A 503 -6.43 12.35 2.62
CA LEU A 503 -6.96 11.42 1.60
C LEU A 503 -5.86 10.48 1.12
N ILE A 504 -4.66 11.03 0.91
CA ILE A 504 -3.48 10.30 0.49
C ILE A 504 -2.51 10.15 1.67
N ASN A 505 -1.76 9.05 1.70
CA ASN A 505 -0.81 8.74 2.77
C ASN A 505 0.62 9.19 2.42
N ASP A 506 0.73 10.34 1.75
CA ASP A 506 1.99 10.93 1.34
C ASP A 506 1.84 12.46 1.15
N ASN A 507 2.95 13.14 0.93
CA ASN A 507 3.01 14.52 0.48
C ASN A 507 3.16 14.55 -1.05
N SER A 508 2.11 14.94 -1.77
CA SER A 508 2.04 14.93 -3.23
C SER A 508 3.10 15.80 -3.91
N ASP A 509 3.43 16.95 -3.32
CA ASP A 509 4.47 17.86 -3.81
C ASP A 509 5.87 17.21 -3.84
N THR A 510 6.20 16.38 -2.84
CA THR A 510 7.49 15.68 -2.83
C THR A 510 7.43 14.34 -3.57
N PHE A 511 6.28 13.66 -3.55
CA PHE A 511 6.07 12.35 -4.15
C PHE A 511 6.41 12.34 -5.65
N ILE A 512 6.00 13.38 -6.38
CA ILE A 512 6.28 13.47 -7.83
C ILE A 512 7.78 13.42 -8.12
N PHE A 513 8.61 14.13 -7.33
CA PHE A 513 10.05 14.13 -7.50
C PHE A 513 10.66 12.81 -7.02
N GLN A 514 10.17 12.23 -5.92
CA GLN A 514 10.63 10.91 -5.46
C GLN A 514 10.43 9.81 -6.50
N LYS A 515 9.42 9.92 -7.37
CA LYS A 515 9.14 8.94 -8.42
C LYS A 515 9.84 9.26 -9.74
N LEU A 516 9.81 10.52 -10.16
CA LEU A 516 10.24 10.90 -11.51
C LEU A 516 11.64 11.51 -11.57
N TYR A 517 12.10 12.16 -10.50
CA TYR A 517 13.42 12.77 -10.45
C TYR A 517 13.98 12.88 -9.01
N PRO A 518 14.37 11.75 -8.38
CA PRO A 518 14.75 11.73 -6.96
C PRO A 518 15.93 12.64 -6.63
N GLU A 519 16.88 12.82 -7.55
CA GLU A 519 18.04 13.67 -7.35
C GLU A 519 17.66 15.16 -7.17
N LEU A 520 16.53 15.58 -7.73
CA LEU A 520 16.03 16.96 -7.60
C LEU A 520 15.59 17.30 -6.17
N LEU A 521 15.34 16.31 -5.32
CA LEU A 521 15.05 16.50 -3.89
C LEU A 521 16.22 17.14 -3.14
N ALA A 522 17.46 17.03 -3.63
CA ALA A 522 18.59 17.76 -3.06
C ALA A 522 18.47 19.27 -3.32
N THR A 523 18.07 19.66 -4.54
CA THR A 523 17.83 21.06 -4.92
C THR A 523 16.66 21.67 -4.14
N LEU A 524 15.61 20.89 -3.85
CA LEU A 524 14.52 21.31 -2.96
C LEU A 524 15.04 21.79 -1.61
N ARG A 525 15.98 21.04 -1.00
CA ARG A 525 16.57 21.36 0.30
C ARG A 525 17.32 22.69 0.27
N GLU A 526 18.07 22.94 -0.79
CA GLU A 526 18.80 24.20 -0.97
C GLU A 526 17.84 25.38 -1.14
N ARG A 527 16.84 25.26 -2.02
CA ARG A 527 15.86 26.33 -2.29
C ARG A 527 15.04 26.71 -1.07
N ARG A 528 14.75 25.75 -0.17
CA ARG A 528 14.05 26.00 1.09
C ARG A 528 14.78 26.99 2.01
N THR A 529 16.10 27.13 1.88
CA THR A 529 16.89 28.08 2.68
C THR A 529 16.81 29.53 2.17
N THR A 530 16.42 29.73 0.91
CA THR A 530 16.49 31.04 0.24
C THR A 530 15.14 31.56 -0.27
N GLN A 531 14.14 30.70 -0.45
CA GLN A 531 12.80 31.06 -0.90
C GLN A 531 11.76 30.76 0.19
N PRO A 532 11.08 31.77 0.76
CA PRO A 532 10.08 31.54 1.81
C PRO A 532 8.75 30.96 1.31
N SER A 533 8.42 31.10 0.02
CA SER A 533 7.16 30.59 -0.54
C SER A 533 7.29 29.15 -1.05
N TRP A 534 6.64 28.20 -0.37
CA TRP A 534 6.63 26.78 -0.77
C TRP A 534 6.06 26.59 -2.18
N THR A 535 4.92 27.19 -2.48
CA THR A 535 4.28 27.12 -3.81
C THR A 535 5.22 27.63 -4.91
N LYS A 536 6.00 28.68 -4.64
CA LYS A 536 6.99 29.19 -5.59
C LYS A 536 8.14 28.20 -5.79
N ILE A 537 8.63 27.57 -4.73
CA ILE A 537 9.65 26.51 -4.83
C ILE A 537 9.12 25.38 -5.71
N MET A 538 7.88 24.91 -5.49
CA MET A 538 7.29 23.83 -6.28
C MET A 538 7.14 24.20 -7.75
N ASP A 539 6.63 25.39 -8.06
CA ASP A 539 6.54 25.87 -9.45
C ASP A 539 7.93 25.92 -10.12
N ASP A 540 8.94 26.43 -9.42
CA ASP A 540 10.32 26.50 -9.94
C ASP A 540 10.95 25.12 -10.11
N MET A 541 10.63 24.16 -9.24
CA MET A 541 11.12 22.78 -9.34
C MET A 541 10.46 22.01 -10.47
N LEU A 542 9.17 22.21 -10.71
CA LEU A 542 8.47 21.66 -11.88
C LEU A 542 9.04 22.24 -13.18
N GLY A 543 9.56 23.47 -13.15
CA GLY A 543 10.37 24.03 -14.23
C GLY A 543 11.66 23.24 -14.48
N VAL A 544 12.43 22.96 -13.42
CA VAL A 544 13.67 22.16 -13.54
C VAL A 544 13.36 20.75 -14.03
N LEU A 545 12.31 20.10 -13.52
CA LEU A 545 11.86 18.80 -14.01
C LEU A 545 11.55 18.85 -15.51
N ALA A 546 10.81 19.86 -15.94
CA ALA A 546 10.46 20.08 -17.34
C ALA A 546 11.63 20.54 -18.21
N GLU A 547 12.80 20.88 -17.66
CA GLU A 547 14.03 21.23 -18.38
C GLU A 547 15.00 20.04 -18.46
N ASP A 548 15.29 19.40 -17.34
CA ASP A 548 16.30 18.36 -17.19
C ASP A 548 15.82 16.97 -17.64
N LYS A 549 14.51 16.71 -17.61
CA LYS A 549 13.92 15.42 -17.95
C LYS A 549 12.94 15.53 -19.13
N PRO A 550 13.43 15.65 -20.38
CA PRO A 550 12.59 15.86 -21.56
C PRO A 550 11.64 14.71 -21.89
N ASP A 551 11.97 13.49 -21.44
CA ASP A 551 11.16 12.30 -21.69
C ASP A 551 9.91 12.22 -20.80
N ILE A 552 9.81 13.07 -19.78
CA ILE A 552 8.63 13.13 -18.90
C ILE A 552 7.54 13.95 -19.58
N SER A 553 6.46 13.27 -19.98
CA SER A 553 5.27 13.90 -20.54
C SER A 553 4.28 14.37 -19.46
N PRO A 554 3.34 15.28 -19.79
CA PRO A 554 2.21 15.61 -18.92
C PRO A 554 1.44 14.37 -18.44
N ASP A 555 1.27 13.37 -19.31
CA ASP A 555 0.54 12.15 -18.97
C ASP A 555 1.31 11.26 -18.00
N MET A 556 2.65 11.21 -18.10
CA MET A 556 3.47 10.54 -17.09
C MET A 556 3.36 11.22 -15.72
N ILE A 557 3.28 12.55 -15.69
CA ILE A 557 3.07 13.29 -14.43
C ILE A 557 1.71 12.94 -13.85
N ARG A 558 0.63 13.01 -14.65
CA ARG A 558 -0.73 12.66 -14.23
C ARG A 558 -0.82 11.21 -13.73
N ASP A 559 -0.32 10.24 -14.49
CA ASP A 559 -0.35 8.83 -14.10
C ASP A 559 0.44 8.56 -12.82
N THR A 560 1.58 9.25 -12.64
CA THR A 560 2.38 9.13 -11.43
C THR A 560 1.61 9.64 -10.21
N VAL A 561 1.13 10.89 -10.23
CA VAL A 561 0.45 11.49 -9.08
C VAL A 561 -0.92 10.86 -8.80
N ALA A 562 -1.59 10.33 -9.83
CA ALA A 562 -2.84 9.59 -9.66
C ALA A 562 -2.67 8.34 -8.79
N ARG A 563 -1.49 7.71 -8.82
CA ARG A 563 -1.16 6.46 -8.10
C ARG A 563 -0.47 6.72 -6.76
N VAL A 564 -0.53 7.94 -6.24
CA VAL A 564 -0.02 8.25 -4.90
C VAL A 564 -0.70 7.33 -3.87
N PRO A 565 0.04 6.78 -2.87
CA PRO A 565 -0.55 5.91 -1.88
C PRO A 565 -1.73 6.57 -1.16
N ILE A 566 -2.84 5.85 -1.04
CA ILE A 566 -4.08 6.32 -0.42
C ILE A 566 -4.08 5.97 1.08
N GLN A 567 -4.63 6.86 1.94
CA GLN A 567 -4.86 6.52 3.36
C GLN A 567 -5.88 5.37 3.43
N SER A 568 -5.57 4.34 4.23
CA SER A 568 -6.41 3.15 4.31
C SER A 568 -7.87 3.50 4.63
N HIS A 569 -8.80 2.96 3.84
CA HIS A 569 -10.25 3.20 3.93
C HIS A 569 -10.73 4.63 3.67
N MET A 570 -9.86 5.59 3.33
CA MET A 570 -10.32 6.97 3.18
C MET A 570 -11.18 7.19 1.93
N LEU A 571 -10.93 6.45 0.84
CA LEU A 571 -11.84 6.47 -0.31
C LEU A 571 -13.18 5.82 0.02
N ASP A 572 -13.22 4.81 0.89
CA ASP A 572 -14.46 4.21 1.36
C ASP A 572 -15.24 5.20 2.23
N ALA A 573 -14.55 5.97 3.08
CA ALA A 573 -15.16 7.04 3.88
C ALA A 573 -15.71 8.17 3.01
N LEU A 574 -14.98 8.56 1.95
CA LEU A 574 -15.45 9.55 0.97
C LEU A 574 -16.71 9.05 0.24
N ARG A 575 -16.70 7.81 -0.27
CA ARG A 575 -17.88 7.19 -0.91
C ARG A 575 -19.04 7.05 0.06
N LEU A 576 -18.80 6.65 1.30
CA LEU A 576 -19.83 6.58 2.34
C LEU A 576 -20.49 7.95 2.54
N ALA A 577 -19.70 9.02 2.62
CA ALA A 577 -20.21 10.37 2.74
C ALA A 577 -21.05 10.79 1.52
N ALA A 578 -20.51 10.59 0.31
CA ALA A 578 -21.14 11.03 -0.94
C ALA A 578 -22.34 10.18 -1.33
N GLU A 579 -22.18 8.86 -1.38
CA GLU A 579 -23.15 7.91 -1.96
C GLU A 579 -24.24 7.50 -0.95
N ILE A 580 -23.84 7.16 0.28
CA ILE A 580 -24.79 6.65 1.29
C ILE A 580 -25.46 7.79 2.05
N HIS A 581 -24.68 8.79 2.48
CA HIS A 581 -25.21 9.91 3.27
C HIS A 581 -25.63 11.11 2.43
N SER A 582 -25.35 11.12 1.13
CA SER A 582 -25.66 12.24 0.24
C SER A 582 -25.13 13.57 0.79
N ALA A 583 -23.96 13.54 1.44
CA ALA A 583 -23.30 14.72 1.95
C ALA A 583 -22.77 15.57 0.79
N ASP A 584 -22.68 16.88 1.01
CA ASP A 584 -21.91 17.74 0.12
C ASP A 584 -20.43 17.53 0.43
N VAL A 585 -19.73 16.79 -0.42
CA VAL A 585 -18.31 16.43 -0.22
C VAL A 585 -17.42 17.40 -1.00
N LYS A 586 -16.50 18.06 -0.31
CA LYS A 586 -15.53 18.99 -0.91
C LYS A 586 -14.11 18.63 -0.52
N ILE A 587 -13.14 18.95 -1.37
CA ILE A 587 -11.72 18.88 -1.03
C ILE A 587 -11.18 20.30 -0.85
N VAL A 588 -10.52 20.56 0.28
CA VAL A 588 -9.85 21.83 0.59
C VAL A 588 -8.40 21.52 0.97
N SER A 589 -7.48 21.71 0.03
CA SER A 589 -6.07 21.34 0.22
C SER A 589 -5.11 22.33 -0.43
N ASP A 590 -3.94 22.53 0.20
CA ASP A 590 -2.82 23.31 -0.29
C ASP A 590 -1.87 22.55 -1.23
N ALA A 591 -2.29 21.36 -1.72
CA ALA A 591 -1.70 20.68 -2.88
C ALA A 591 -1.91 21.48 -4.18
N ASN A 592 -2.12 20.82 -5.32
CA ASN A 592 -2.54 21.48 -6.56
C ASN A 592 -3.61 20.71 -7.35
N SER A 593 -4.33 21.43 -8.21
CA SER A 593 -5.50 20.93 -8.92
C SER A 593 -5.21 19.71 -9.81
N VAL A 594 -4.10 19.74 -10.58
CA VAL A 594 -3.73 18.63 -11.46
C VAL A 594 -3.50 17.34 -10.67
N TYR A 595 -2.90 17.43 -9.48
CA TYR A 595 -2.61 16.24 -8.66
C TYR A 595 -3.89 15.62 -8.10
N ILE A 596 -4.77 16.46 -7.52
CA ILE A 596 -6.03 16.00 -6.93
C ILE A 596 -6.96 15.46 -8.01
N GLU A 597 -7.09 16.16 -9.13
CA GLU A 597 -7.95 15.75 -10.25
C GLU A 597 -7.51 14.40 -10.83
N SER A 598 -6.19 14.22 -11.04
CA SER A 598 -5.66 12.95 -11.56
C SER A 598 -5.96 11.77 -10.62
N MET A 599 -5.88 11.99 -9.30
CA MET A 599 -6.24 10.98 -8.29
C MET A 599 -7.74 10.66 -8.32
N LEU A 600 -8.60 11.68 -8.32
CA LEU A 600 -10.05 11.50 -8.37
C LEU A 600 -10.49 10.75 -9.63
N GLU A 601 -9.89 11.07 -10.79
CA GLU A 601 -10.17 10.42 -12.06
C GLU A 601 -9.78 8.93 -12.04
N LEU A 602 -8.58 8.59 -11.57
CA LEU A 602 -8.12 7.20 -11.48
C LEU A 602 -9.00 6.36 -10.55
N HIS A 603 -9.47 6.95 -9.45
CA HIS A 603 -10.28 6.25 -8.45
C HIS A 603 -11.80 6.34 -8.67
N GLY A 604 -12.22 6.99 -9.76
CA GLY A 604 -13.62 7.17 -10.12
C GLY A 604 -14.41 7.93 -9.05
N LEU A 605 -13.83 9.00 -8.49
CA LEU A 605 -14.42 9.83 -7.43
C LEU A 605 -14.76 11.25 -7.88
N THR A 606 -14.51 11.58 -9.15
CA THR A 606 -14.80 12.91 -9.72
C THR A 606 -16.26 13.29 -9.56
N GLN A 607 -17.19 12.34 -9.69
CA GLN A 607 -18.59 12.63 -9.40
C GLN A 607 -18.87 12.76 -7.91
N ASP A 608 -18.09 12.17 -7.01
CA ASP A 608 -18.40 12.12 -5.57
C ASP A 608 -17.98 13.39 -4.84
N VAL A 609 -17.02 14.14 -5.38
CA VAL A 609 -16.57 15.43 -4.87
C VAL A 609 -17.26 16.56 -5.63
N SER A 610 -18.04 17.39 -4.93
CA SER A 610 -18.78 18.50 -5.54
C SER A 610 -17.88 19.68 -5.92
N GLU A 611 -16.75 19.86 -5.24
CA GLU A 611 -15.80 20.95 -5.48
C GLU A 611 -14.41 20.64 -4.92
N VAL A 612 -13.37 20.97 -5.69
CA VAL A 612 -11.96 20.96 -5.25
C VAL A 612 -11.47 22.40 -5.15
N ILE A 613 -11.08 22.82 -3.94
CA ILE A 613 -10.57 24.16 -3.64
C ILE A 613 -9.09 23.99 -3.26
N THR A 614 -8.19 24.37 -4.16
CA THR A 614 -6.74 24.13 -4.03
C THR A 614 -5.93 25.13 -4.85
N ASN A 615 -4.59 25.06 -4.79
CA ASN A 615 -3.74 25.87 -5.64
C ASN A 615 -3.95 25.50 -7.13
N PRO A 616 -4.31 26.45 -8.00
CA PRO A 616 -4.52 26.16 -9.42
C PRO A 616 -3.22 25.74 -10.11
N ALA A 617 -3.31 24.69 -10.92
CA ALA A 617 -2.23 24.20 -11.74
C ALA A 617 -2.64 23.95 -13.19
N SER A 618 -1.72 24.16 -14.13
CA SER A 618 -1.97 23.96 -15.57
C SER A 618 -0.67 23.69 -16.32
N PHE A 619 -0.74 22.88 -17.37
CA PHE A 619 0.38 22.69 -18.29
C PHE A 619 0.49 23.86 -19.26
N GLU A 620 1.69 24.44 -19.36
CA GLU A 620 2.06 25.42 -20.38
C GLU A 620 2.93 24.76 -21.44
N ALA A 621 2.56 24.92 -22.71
CA ALA A 621 3.37 24.48 -23.83
C ALA A 621 4.57 25.42 -24.02
N LEU A 622 5.76 24.84 -24.09
CA LEU A 622 7.02 25.56 -24.32
C LEU A 622 7.33 25.61 -25.83
N GLU A 623 8.09 26.63 -26.27
CA GLU A 623 8.44 26.84 -27.69
C GLU A 623 9.16 25.63 -28.34
N ASN A 624 9.79 24.78 -27.53
CA ASN A 624 10.48 23.57 -27.97
C ASN A 624 9.56 22.34 -28.10
N GLY A 625 8.24 22.50 -28.00
CA GLY A 625 7.25 21.42 -28.07
C GLY A 625 7.05 20.63 -26.78
N ARG A 626 7.75 20.98 -25.70
CA ARG A 626 7.60 20.36 -24.36
C ARG A 626 6.49 21.05 -23.57
N SER A 627 6.18 20.54 -22.39
CA SER A 627 5.21 21.17 -21.47
C SER A 627 5.77 21.27 -20.06
N ARG A 628 5.50 22.39 -19.38
CA ARG A 628 5.81 22.60 -17.97
C ARG A 628 4.52 22.67 -17.17
N LEU A 629 4.46 21.96 -16.03
CA LEU A 629 3.38 22.16 -15.08
C LEU A 629 3.65 23.43 -14.26
N HIS A 630 2.72 24.37 -14.30
CA HIS A 630 2.73 25.56 -13.47
C HIS A 630 1.78 25.42 -12.29
N VAL A 631 2.18 25.94 -11.12
CA VAL A 631 1.35 25.99 -9.91
C VAL A 631 1.36 27.42 -9.37
N ARG A 632 0.19 27.95 -9.00
CA ARG A 632 0.04 29.31 -8.45
C ARG A 632 -0.69 29.27 -7.12
N PRO A 633 -0.44 30.21 -6.19
CA PRO A 633 -1.15 30.24 -4.91
C PRO A 633 -2.65 30.50 -5.12
N TYR A 634 -3.50 29.84 -4.32
CA TYR A 634 -4.95 30.04 -4.37
C TYR A 634 -5.36 31.47 -4.00
N HIS A 635 -4.78 32.02 -2.93
CA HIS A 635 -4.86 33.45 -2.65
C HIS A 635 -3.81 34.17 -3.51
N GLY A 636 -4.27 34.92 -4.51
CA GLY A 636 -3.38 35.61 -5.45
C GLY A 636 -2.34 36.49 -4.75
N GLU A 637 -1.17 36.64 -5.39
CA GLU A 637 0.01 37.34 -4.85
C GLU A 637 -0.22 38.82 -4.47
N ALA A 638 -1.32 39.42 -4.93
CA ALA A 638 -1.68 40.83 -4.70
C ALA A 638 -2.67 41.04 -3.52
N GLY A 639 -3.05 39.97 -2.81
CA GLY A 639 -3.91 40.09 -1.63
C GLY A 639 -3.14 40.56 -0.39
N GLU A 640 -3.72 41.46 0.42
CA GLU A 640 -3.21 41.70 1.77
C GLU A 640 -3.16 40.37 2.54
N ALA A 641 -2.07 40.14 3.28
CA ALA A 641 -1.97 38.99 4.17
C ALA A 641 -3.21 38.95 5.06
N HIS A 642 -3.99 37.87 4.96
CA HIS A 642 -5.32 37.78 5.57
C HIS A 642 -5.31 37.70 7.11
N GLY A 643 -4.17 37.99 7.75
CA GLY A 643 -4.01 38.14 9.20
C GLY A 643 -4.05 36.84 10.01
N CYS A 644 -4.11 35.67 9.39
CA CYS A 644 -4.06 34.39 10.10
C CYS A 644 -2.61 33.99 10.39
N GLU A 645 -2.31 33.75 11.67
CA GLU A 645 -0.98 33.28 12.10
C GLU A 645 -0.78 31.78 11.85
N TRP A 646 -1.85 31.05 11.50
CA TRP A 646 -1.86 29.57 11.44
C TRP A 646 -1.87 29.00 10.02
N CYS A 647 -2.03 29.82 8.98
CA CYS A 647 -2.13 29.35 7.61
C CYS A 647 -0.95 29.86 6.75
N PRO A 648 -0.45 29.03 5.81
CA PRO A 648 0.54 29.49 4.86
C PRO A 648 -0.04 30.58 3.96
N THR A 649 0.84 31.40 3.37
CA THR A 649 0.43 32.58 2.59
C THR A 649 -0.35 32.23 1.32
N ASN A 650 -0.21 31.01 0.80
CA ASN A 650 -0.87 30.57 -0.44
C ASN A 650 -2.37 30.27 -0.27
N MET A 651 -2.81 29.78 0.89
CA MET A 651 -4.18 29.31 1.09
C MET A 651 -4.60 29.24 2.56
N CYS A 652 -5.77 29.81 2.90
CA CYS A 652 -6.36 29.76 4.23
C CYS A 652 -7.58 28.83 4.27
N LYS A 653 -7.39 27.60 4.77
CA LYS A 653 -8.48 26.61 4.87
C LYS A 653 -9.61 27.07 5.80
N GLY A 654 -9.29 27.83 6.86
CA GLY A 654 -10.29 28.42 7.78
C GLY A 654 -11.21 29.44 7.09
N ARG A 655 -10.64 30.39 6.34
CA ARG A 655 -11.42 31.38 5.57
C ARG A 655 -12.29 30.72 4.50
N ILE A 656 -11.77 29.67 3.85
CA ILE A 656 -12.53 28.88 2.87
C ILE A 656 -13.71 28.19 3.56
N ALA A 657 -13.51 27.58 4.73
CA ALA A 657 -14.59 26.99 5.51
C ALA A 657 -15.66 28.03 5.88
N ASP A 658 -15.28 29.25 6.26
CA ASP A 658 -16.22 30.35 6.53
C ASP A 658 -17.03 30.75 5.29
N ILE A 659 -16.39 30.82 4.12
CA ILE A 659 -17.06 31.08 2.83
C ILE A 659 -18.07 29.97 2.53
N LEU A 660 -17.67 28.70 2.67
CA LEU A 660 -18.55 27.55 2.43
C LEU A 660 -19.78 27.58 3.35
N ARG A 661 -19.58 27.84 4.65
CA ARG A 661 -20.67 27.96 5.64
C ARG A 661 -21.58 29.16 5.38
N SER A 662 -21.05 30.23 4.79
CA SER A 662 -21.83 31.42 4.45
C SER A 662 -22.63 31.23 3.15
N ALA A 663 -22.12 30.43 2.22
CA ALA A 663 -22.76 30.14 0.94
C ALA A 663 -23.97 29.19 1.10
N HIS A 664 -23.90 28.22 2.01
CA HIS A 664 -24.97 27.25 2.27
C HIS A 664 -25.13 26.95 3.77
N PRO A 665 -26.37 26.94 4.31
CA PRO A 665 -26.63 26.67 5.72
C PRO A 665 -26.61 25.16 6.01
N TYR A 666 -25.41 24.58 6.15
CA TYR A 666 -25.26 23.19 6.58
C TYR A 666 -25.67 23.01 8.05
N THR A 667 -26.36 21.91 8.37
CA THR A 667 -26.74 21.53 9.74
C THR A 667 -25.53 21.00 10.53
N SER A 668 -24.59 20.37 9.83
CA SER A 668 -23.33 19.85 10.38
C SER A 668 -22.21 20.00 9.36
N VAL A 669 -21.00 20.25 9.85
CA VAL A 669 -19.77 20.26 9.06
C VAL A 669 -18.79 19.28 9.68
N LEU A 670 -18.32 18.32 8.90
CA LEU A 670 -17.21 17.43 9.25
C LEU A 670 -15.99 17.87 8.44
N TYR A 671 -14.88 18.16 9.12
CA TYR A 671 -13.59 18.41 8.47
C TYR A 671 -12.66 17.24 8.78
N VAL A 672 -12.11 16.62 7.74
CA VAL A 672 -11.17 15.50 7.82
C VAL A 672 -9.82 16.00 7.34
N GLY A 673 -8.85 16.09 8.24
CA GLY A 673 -7.48 16.46 7.93
C GLY A 673 -6.52 15.86 8.95
N ASP A 674 -5.27 15.71 8.56
CA ASP A 674 -4.17 15.22 9.39
C ASP A 674 -3.84 16.19 10.53
N GLY A 675 -4.09 17.48 10.32
CA GLY A 675 -3.76 18.53 11.26
C GLY A 675 -2.25 18.57 11.47
N SER A 676 -1.55 19.37 10.67
CA SER A 676 -0.10 19.57 10.72
C SER A 676 0.41 20.22 12.01
N GLY A 677 0.07 19.66 13.18
CA GLY A 677 0.76 19.99 14.39
C GLY A 677 2.21 19.51 14.27
N GLN A 678 3.11 20.37 14.72
CA GLN A 678 4.53 20.09 14.66
C GLN A 678 4.87 18.92 15.57
N VAL A 679 5.67 17.97 15.08
CA VAL A 679 6.16 16.85 15.89
C VAL A 679 7.47 17.22 16.54
N LEU A 680 7.62 16.86 17.81
CA LEU A 680 8.86 16.98 18.57
C LEU A 680 9.46 15.60 18.77
N VAL A 681 10.73 15.43 18.39
CA VAL A 681 11.55 14.28 18.77
C VAL A 681 12.60 14.74 19.78
N VAL A 682 12.65 14.09 20.93
CA VAL A 682 13.63 14.38 21.98
C VAL A 682 14.53 13.19 22.18
N PHE A 683 15.83 13.40 22.11
CA PHE A 683 16.84 12.38 22.40
C PHE A 683 17.52 12.67 23.75
N ASP A 684 17.72 11.64 24.56
CA ASP A 684 18.89 11.62 25.43
C ASP A 684 20.16 11.38 24.61
N PHE A 685 21.31 11.79 25.14
CA PHE A 685 22.58 11.68 24.43
C PHE A 685 23.34 10.41 24.81
N ASP A 686 23.83 10.34 26.05
CA ASP A 686 24.64 9.22 26.55
C ASP A 686 23.84 7.92 26.52
N GLU A 687 24.44 6.84 26.01
CA GLU A 687 23.79 5.52 25.85
C GLU A 687 22.45 5.54 25.04
N SER A 688 22.10 6.65 24.40
CA SER A 688 20.85 6.81 23.64
C SER A 688 21.12 7.28 22.22
N LEU A 689 21.71 8.45 22.02
CA LEU A 689 22.19 8.89 20.71
C LEU A 689 23.56 8.27 20.39
N VAL A 690 24.44 8.26 21.39
CA VAL A 690 25.75 7.59 21.35
C VAL A 690 25.71 6.30 22.17
N ASN A 691 26.56 5.33 21.86
CA ASN A 691 26.48 4.00 22.49
C ASN A 691 27.27 3.84 23.79
N LYS A 692 27.74 4.95 24.35
CA LYS A 692 28.54 5.02 25.57
C LYS A 692 28.17 6.25 26.37
N ASP A 693 28.40 6.18 27.68
CA ASP A 693 28.49 7.35 28.56
C ASP A 693 29.74 8.19 28.18
N SER A 694 29.52 9.45 27.80
CA SER A 694 30.55 10.33 27.23
C SER A 694 31.60 10.77 28.25
N ASP A 695 31.20 11.04 29.50
CA ASP A 695 32.13 11.40 30.56
C ASP A 695 33.01 10.19 30.94
N ARG A 696 32.42 9.01 31.10
CA ARG A 696 33.15 7.77 31.36
C ARG A 696 34.08 7.41 30.21
N PHE A 697 33.63 7.60 28.96
CA PHE A 697 34.45 7.39 27.76
C PHE A 697 35.68 8.30 27.77
N ALA A 698 35.52 9.57 28.13
CA ALA A 698 36.65 10.51 28.26
C ALA A 698 37.70 10.00 29.26
N PHE A 699 37.29 9.62 30.47
CA PHE A 699 38.21 9.10 31.48
C PHE A 699 38.83 7.76 31.07
N GLN A 700 38.09 6.86 30.41
CA GLN A 700 38.64 5.61 29.90
C GLN A 700 39.75 5.82 28.86
N CYS A 701 39.62 6.84 28.00
CA CYS A 701 40.63 7.14 26.98
C CYS A 701 41.93 7.70 27.56
N PHE A 702 41.87 8.52 28.61
CA PHE A 702 43.03 9.29 29.08
C PHE A 702 43.57 8.87 30.46
N HIS A 703 42.72 8.28 31.30
CA HIS A 703 43.10 7.86 32.64
C HIS A 703 42.16 6.75 33.18
N PRO A 704 42.21 5.53 32.61
CA PRO A 704 41.30 4.44 32.99
C PRO A 704 41.43 4.02 34.46
N GLU A 705 42.58 4.25 35.10
CA GLU A 705 42.77 3.99 36.53
C GLU A 705 41.91 4.90 37.42
N LEU A 706 41.49 6.07 36.92
CA LEU A 706 40.68 7.04 37.65
C LEU A 706 39.20 6.63 37.74
N ILE A 707 38.74 5.71 36.89
CA ILE A 707 37.33 5.25 36.84
C ILE A 707 36.86 4.74 38.20
N LYS A 708 37.71 3.96 38.89
CA LYS A 708 37.38 3.43 40.22
C LYS A 708 37.22 4.55 41.26
N THR A 709 38.12 5.53 41.24
CA THR A 709 38.06 6.70 42.13
C THR A 709 36.82 7.55 41.84
N LEU A 710 36.47 7.71 40.57
CA LEU A 710 35.28 8.43 40.12
C LEU A 710 34.00 7.76 40.66
N GLU A 711 33.90 6.44 40.58
CA GLU A 711 32.78 5.67 41.13
C GLU A 711 32.68 5.81 42.67
N GLU A 712 33.82 5.77 43.38
CA GLU A 712 33.90 5.95 44.83
C GLU A 712 33.50 7.37 45.26
N HIS A 713 33.94 8.41 44.54
CA HIS A 713 33.56 9.80 44.82
C HIS A 713 32.08 10.05 44.53
N HIS A 714 31.55 9.53 43.43
CA HIS A 714 30.13 9.67 43.10
C HIS A 714 29.22 9.01 44.14
N ALA A 715 29.64 7.89 44.73
CA ALA A 715 28.91 7.26 45.83
C ALA A 715 28.86 8.13 47.11
N GLN A 716 29.85 9.01 47.31
CA GLN A 716 29.94 9.91 48.48
C GLN A 716 29.28 11.27 48.23
N ASN A 717 29.34 11.78 46.99
CA ASN A 717 28.75 13.04 46.56
C ASN A 717 27.90 12.82 45.29
N PRO A 718 26.57 12.68 45.41
CA PRO A 718 25.69 12.37 44.29
C PRO A 718 25.42 13.57 43.35
N VAL A 719 26.22 14.64 43.42
CA VAL A 719 26.14 15.79 42.52
C VAL A 719 27.20 15.65 41.43
N TRP A 720 26.80 15.04 40.31
CA TRP A 720 27.72 14.67 39.23
C TRP A 720 28.65 15.80 38.75
N PRO A 721 28.19 17.04 38.48
CA PRO A 721 29.08 18.12 38.05
C PRO A 721 30.24 18.40 39.02
N SER A 722 30.01 18.26 40.34
CA SER A 722 31.07 18.46 41.34
C SER A 722 32.10 17.33 41.31
N VAL A 723 31.63 16.09 41.17
CA VAL A 723 32.52 14.92 41.06
C VAL A 723 33.34 14.98 39.76
N PHE A 724 32.71 15.35 38.65
CA PHE A 724 33.39 15.56 37.38
C PHE A 724 34.49 16.61 37.50
N ASP A 725 34.20 17.77 38.11
CA ASP A 725 35.17 18.85 38.34
C ASP A 725 36.36 18.41 39.21
N GLU A 726 36.11 17.59 40.25
CA GLU A 726 37.17 17.01 41.09
C GLU A 726 38.03 16.01 40.30
N MET A 727 37.42 15.11 39.53
CA MET A 727 38.15 14.13 38.74
C MET A 727 38.95 14.79 37.61
N HIS A 728 38.40 15.82 36.97
CA HIS A 728 39.11 16.56 35.93
C HIS A 728 40.29 17.40 36.49
N GLN A 729 40.24 17.80 37.77
CA GLN A 729 41.41 18.36 38.46
C GLN A 729 42.54 17.35 38.61
N ILE A 730 42.18 16.12 39.02
CA ILE A 730 43.15 15.04 39.18
C ILE A 730 43.76 14.72 37.82
N LEU A 731 42.93 14.59 36.78
CA LEU A 731 43.39 14.38 35.40
C LEU A 731 44.37 15.47 34.94
N ALA A 732 44.00 16.75 35.10
CA ALA A 732 44.87 17.87 34.70
C ALA A 732 46.17 17.95 35.51
N LYS A 733 46.18 17.40 36.74
CA LYS A 733 47.37 17.35 37.59
C LYS A 733 48.30 16.18 37.22
N GLU A 734 47.74 14.98 37.08
CA GLU A 734 48.47 13.72 36.90
C GLU A 734 48.86 13.45 35.43
N LYS A 735 48.08 13.99 34.48
CA LYS A 735 48.28 13.84 33.03
C LYS A 735 48.34 15.22 32.34
N PRO A 736 49.38 16.04 32.59
CA PRO A 736 49.49 17.40 32.05
C PRO A 736 49.47 17.49 30.52
N GLU A 737 49.80 16.41 29.82
CA GLU A 737 49.74 16.29 28.36
C GLU A 737 48.31 16.20 27.82
N VAL A 738 47.33 15.86 28.67
CA VAL A 738 45.92 15.72 28.29
C VAL A 738 45.22 17.07 28.44
N THR A 739 45.04 17.78 27.32
CA THR A 739 44.35 19.08 27.30
C THR A 739 42.84 18.91 27.07
N PRO A 740 42.00 19.88 27.48
CA PRO A 740 40.58 19.91 27.14
C PRO A 740 40.30 19.71 25.65
N GLU A 741 41.11 20.28 24.77
CA GLU A 741 40.96 20.15 23.32
C GLU A 741 41.21 18.71 22.85
N LEU A 742 42.20 18.03 23.43
CA LEU A 742 42.47 16.62 23.14
C LEU A 742 41.33 15.73 23.63
N ILE A 743 40.78 16.02 24.81
CA ILE A 743 39.62 15.31 25.35
C ILE A 743 38.42 15.48 24.42
N CYS A 744 38.07 16.72 24.07
CA CYS A 744 36.96 17.01 23.16
C CYS A 744 37.15 16.35 21.79
N ALA A 745 38.36 16.36 21.22
CA ALA A 745 38.65 15.71 19.93
C ALA A 745 38.51 14.18 19.99
N GLN A 746 38.80 13.56 21.12
CA GLN A 746 38.64 12.13 21.33
C GLN A 746 37.19 11.76 21.58
N VAL A 747 36.48 12.51 22.43
CA VAL A 747 35.06 12.32 22.71
C VAL A 747 34.20 12.61 21.47
N ALA A 748 34.62 13.52 20.58
CA ALA A 748 33.94 13.75 19.32
C ALA A 748 33.78 12.47 18.48
N GLN A 749 34.72 11.54 18.60
CA GLN A 749 34.75 10.26 17.89
C GLN A 749 34.01 9.14 18.64
N ILE A 750 33.31 9.46 19.73
CA ILE A 750 32.48 8.49 20.45
C ILE A 750 31.52 7.80 19.47
N PRO A 751 31.38 6.46 19.51
CA PRO A 751 30.56 5.79 18.51
C PRO A 751 29.08 6.15 18.69
N ILE A 752 28.44 6.52 17.58
CA ILE A 752 26.98 6.68 17.54
C ILE A 752 26.31 5.30 17.64
N GLN A 753 25.12 5.25 18.25
CA GLN A 753 24.30 4.05 18.28
C GLN A 753 24.07 3.49 16.87
N GLU A 754 24.12 2.17 16.73
CA GLU A 754 24.03 1.54 15.42
C GLU A 754 22.80 2.05 14.66
N ARG A 755 23.03 2.61 13.46
CA ARG A 755 22.00 3.22 12.58
C ARG A 755 21.21 4.40 13.16
N MET A 756 21.60 5.00 14.28
CA MET A 756 20.87 6.11 14.91
C MET A 756 20.89 7.42 14.11
N VAL A 757 21.81 7.57 13.17
CA VAL A 757 21.78 8.70 12.22
C VAL A 757 20.52 8.65 11.35
N ASP A 758 20.06 7.45 10.97
CA ASP A 758 18.92 7.25 10.08
C ASP A 758 17.61 7.84 10.66
N PRO A 759 17.15 7.49 11.89
CA PRO A 759 15.93 8.05 12.45
C PRO A 759 16.02 9.55 12.74
N VAL A 760 17.19 10.09 13.10
CA VAL A 760 17.37 11.54 13.31
C VAL A 760 17.17 12.31 12.00
N ARG A 761 17.79 11.84 10.91
CA ARG A 761 17.65 12.46 9.58
C ARG A 761 16.23 12.31 9.07
N LEU A 762 15.64 11.12 9.22
CA LEU A 762 14.28 10.82 8.83
C LEU A 762 13.28 11.80 9.48
N ALA A 763 13.40 12.04 10.79
CA ALA A 763 12.54 12.96 11.54
C ALA A 763 12.51 14.37 10.94
N VAL A 764 13.67 14.91 10.57
CA VAL A 764 13.77 16.27 10.01
C VAL A 764 13.45 16.30 8.52
N GLU A 765 14.10 15.42 7.74
CA GLU A 765 14.08 15.47 6.27
C GLU A 765 12.73 15.06 5.68
N GLN A 766 12.04 14.09 6.30
CA GLN A 766 10.77 13.58 5.79
C GLN A 766 9.57 14.11 6.57
N PHE A 767 9.69 14.26 7.89
CA PHE A 767 8.55 14.64 8.73
C PHE A 767 8.56 16.10 9.19
N GLY A 768 9.63 16.86 8.90
CA GLY A 768 9.73 18.25 9.34
C GLY A 768 9.67 18.42 10.87
N ALA A 769 10.01 17.36 11.62
CA ALA A 769 9.98 17.38 13.07
C ALA A 769 11.07 18.30 13.62
N GLU A 770 10.81 18.90 14.78
CA GLU A 770 11.89 19.46 15.58
C GLU A 770 12.58 18.34 16.35
N VAL A 771 13.90 18.32 16.30
CA VAL A 771 14.72 17.39 17.08
C VAL A 771 15.48 18.17 18.14
N LYS A 772 15.28 17.83 19.41
CA LYS A 772 15.96 18.44 20.55
C LYS A 772 16.68 17.36 21.36
N ILE A 773 17.73 17.76 22.08
CA ILE A 773 18.43 16.87 23.01
C ILE A 773 18.19 17.35 24.43
N ILE A 774 17.80 16.44 25.31
CA ILE A 774 17.74 16.69 26.76
C ILE A 774 18.60 15.63 27.43
N SER A 775 19.78 16.02 27.89
CA SER A 775 20.74 15.08 28.44
C SER A 775 21.45 15.62 29.67
N ASP A 776 21.73 14.74 30.64
CA ASP A 776 22.52 15.08 31.82
C ASP A 776 24.04 15.08 31.57
N GLY A 777 24.45 14.94 30.31
CA GLY A 777 25.85 14.95 29.90
C GLY A 777 26.52 16.33 29.90
N ASN A 778 27.56 16.46 29.08
CA ASN A 778 28.45 17.61 29.04
C ASN A 778 28.28 18.39 27.72
N SER A 779 28.01 19.70 27.79
CA SER A 779 27.73 20.50 26.59
C SER A 779 28.86 20.51 25.56
N LEU A 780 30.12 20.53 26.00
CA LEU A 780 31.26 20.50 25.08
C LEU A 780 31.38 19.14 24.38
N PHE A 781 31.12 18.05 25.09
CA PHE A 781 31.18 16.71 24.53
C PHE A 781 30.07 16.47 23.51
N ILE A 782 28.84 16.85 23.85
CA ILE A 782 27.68 16.74 22.95
C ILE A 782 27.92 17.57 21.69
N GLU A 783 28.31 18.83 21.81
CA GLU A 783 28.53 19.72 20.66
C GLU A 783 29.61 19.18 19.71
N ASN A 784 30.74 18.72 20.26
CA ASN A 784 31.84 18.19 19.44
C ASN A 784 31.47 16.87 18.76
N ALA A 785 30.76 15.97 19.44
CA ALA A 785 30.27 14.73 18.84
C ALA A 785 29.25 14.99 17.72
N LEU A 786 28.27 15.89 17.94
CA LEU A 786 27.28 16.24 16.92
C LEU A 786 27.93 16.83 15.66
N LYS A 787 28.97 17.66 15.82
CA LYS A 787 29.75 18.21 14.70
C LYS A 787 30.52 17.13 13.96
N TYR A 788 31.22 16.26 14.68
CA TYR A 788 32.05 15.20 14.09
C TYR A 788 31.21 14.21 13.27
N HIS A 789 30.03 13.84 13.77
CA HIS A 789 29.13 12.91 13.09
C HIS A 789 28.16 13.56 12.10
N GLY A 790 28.26 14.87 11.88
CA GLY A 790 27.40 15.60 10.93
C GLY A 790 25.93 15.69 11.35
N LEU A 791 25.62 15.53 12.65
CA LEU A 791 24.25 15.62 13.18
C LEU A 791 23.84 17.05 13.56
N ALA A 792 24.79 17.97 13.75
CA ALA A 792 24.52 19.34 14.18
C ALA A 792 23.43 20.07 13.35
N PRO A 793 23.34 19.94 12.00
CA PRO A 793 22.28 20.59 11.22
C PRO A 793 20.85 20.07 11.48
N TYR A 794 20.72 18.89 12.09
CA TYR A 794 19.44 18.24 12.36
C TYR A 794 18.92 18.49 13.78
N ILE A 795 19.74 19.07 14.67
CA ILE A 795 19.38 19.30 16.07
C ILE A 795 19.02 20.78 16.25
N ASN A 796 17.78 21.05 16.62
CA ASN A 796 17.28 22.41 16.85
C ASN A 796 17.85 23.02 18.13
N GLU A 797 17.99 22.25 19.19
CA GLU A 797 18.43 22.75 20.50
C GLU A 797 18.93 21.63 21.42
N VAL A 798 19.91 21.94 22.27
CA VAL A 798 20.49 21.02 23.26
C VAL A 798 20.34 21.61 24.67
N PHE A 799 19.68 20.86 25.55
CA PHE A 799 19.52 21.18 26.97
C PHE A 799 20.35 20.21 27.80
N THR A 800 21.43 20.72 28.38
CA THR A 800 22.40 19.90 29.11
C THR A 800 23.18 20.71 30.16
N ASN A 801 24.08 20.08 30.91
CA ASN A 801 24.94 20.76 31.86
C ASN A 801 26.03 21.56 31.12
N PRO A 802 26.12 22.88 31.34
CA PRO A 802 27.11 23.72 30.66
C PRO A 802 28.52 23.38 31.12
N ALA A 803 29.41 23.19 30.14
CA ALA A 803 30.83 22.96 30.33
C ALA A 803 31.67 24.05 29.65
N GLU A 804 32.75 24.46 30.33
CA GLU A 804 33.66 25.52 29.84
C GLU A 804 35.12 25.15 30.10
N HIS A 805 36.03 25.72 29.30
CA HIS A 805 37.47 25.60 29.57
C HIS A 805 37.83 26.58 30.69
N GLU A 806 38.41 26.07 31.78
CA GLU A 806 38.84 26.88 32.91
C GLU A 806 40.35 26.79 33.09
N THR A 807 41.00 27.95 33.20
CA THR A 807 42.42 28.04 33.57
C THR A 807 42.55 27.98 35.09
N MET A 808 43.29 26.99 35.58
CA MET A 808 43.63 26.80 36.99
C MET A 808 44.75 27.74 37.43
N ASP A 809 44.91 27.93 38.75
CA ASP A 809 45.96 28.80 39.35
C ASP A 809 47.39 28.41 38.94
N ASN A 810 47.62 27.16 38.55
CA ASN A 810 48.90 26.65 38.07
C ASN A 810 49.14 26.88 36.56
N GLY A 811 48.25 27.62 35.88
CA GLY A 811 48.32 27.93 34.45
C GLY A 811 47.84 26.81 33.52
N ARG A 812 47.41 25.66 34.04
CA ARG A 812 46.85 24.55 33.24
C ARG A 812 45.36 24.77 32.97
N THR A 813 44.85 24.18 31.90
CA THR A 813 43.41 24.22 31.56
C THR A 813 42.72 22.90 31.91
N ARG A 814 41.45 22.99 32.32
CA ARG A 814 40.56 21.85 32.58
C ARG A 814 39.18 22.10 31.99
N ILE A 815 38.36 21.06 31.88
CA ILE A 815 36.93 21.22 31.62
C ILE A 815 36.23 21.38 32.97
N ARG A 816 35.46 22.46 33.11
CA ARG A 816 34.62 22.73 34.27
C ARG A 816 33.16 22.51 33.89
N LEU A 817 32.47 21.63 34.59
CA LEU A 817 31.06 21.28 34.39
C LEU A 817 30.20 21.94 35.48
N ARG A 818 29.14 22.64 35.08
CA ARG A 818 28.21 23.30 36.01
C ARG A 818 26.81 22.68 35.89
N PRO A 819 26.02 22.63 36.98
CA PRO A 819 24.65 22.12 36.90
C PRO A 819 23.78 23.04 36.05
N HIS A 820 22.90 22.45 35.23
CA HIS A 820 21.92 23.19 34.44
C HIS A 820 20.92 23.94 35.34
N HIS A 821 20.39 23.26 36.36
CA HIS A 821 19.56 23.88 37.38
C HIS A 821 20.43 24.41 38.52
N THR A 822 20.44 25.73 38.69
CA THR A 822 21.16 26.42 39.78
C THR A 822 20.43 26.34 41.13
N GLN A 823 19.15 25.97 41.12
CA GLN A 823 18.33 25.73 42.30
C GLN A 823 17.91 24.26 42.34
N PRO A 824 17.87 23.60 43.51
CA PRO A 824 17.45 22.21 43.61
C PRO A 824 16.02 22.02 43.10
N ILE A 825 15.85 21.15 42.10
CA ILE A 825 14.52 20.74 41.67
C ILE A 825 14.08 19.56 42.53
N ASN A 826 12.91 19.66 43.16
CA ASN A 826 12.31 18.57 43.92
C ASN A 826 11.70 17.53 42.97
N CYS A 827 12.56 16.80 42.26
CA CYS A 827 12.20 15.70 41.37
C CYS A 827 12.68 14.39 41.99
N ARG A 828 11.80 13.41 42.12
CA ARG A 828 12.16 12.07 42.62
C ARG A 828 12.84 11.16 41.59
N TRP A 829 12.87 11.59 40.33
CA TRP A 829 13.29 10.77 39.19
C TRP A 829 14.60 11.21 38.55
N CYS A 830 14.88 12.50 38.57
CA CYS A 830 16.08 13.10 37.98
C CYS A 830 17.07 13.53 39.07
N PRO A 831 18.37 13.61 38.74
CA PRO A 831 19.35 14.16 39.65
C PRO A 831 19.16 15.68 39.83
N SER A 832 19.78 16.23 40.87
CA SER A 832 19.54 17.63 41.29
C SER A 832 20.08 18.69 40.32
N ASN A 833 21.02 18.31 39.46
CA ASN A 833 21.68 19.18 38.48
C ASN A 833 20.85 19.40 37.20
N LEU A 834 20.10 18.39 36.73
CA LEU A 834 19.27 18.50 35.52
C LEU A 834 18.02 17.62 35.61
N CYS A 835 16.85 18.24 35.47
CA CYS A 835 15.57 17.54 35.44
C CYS A 835 15.01 17.52 34.01
N LYS A 836 15.18 16.38 33.34
CA LYS A 836 14.77 16.20 31.94
C LYS A 836 13.28 16.49 31.73
N GLY A 837 12.44 16.07 32.70
CA GLY A 837 11.00 16.31 32.63
C GLY A 837 10.58 17.77 32.75
N SER A 838 11.25 18.60 33.57
CA SER A 838 10.89 20.03 33.65
C SER A 838 11.33 20.81 32.42
N ILE A 839 12.44 20.39 31.80
CA ILE A 839 12.89 20.92 30.52
C ILE A 839 11.87 20.57 29.42
N LEU A 840 11.41 19.32 29.36
CA LEU A 840 10.36 18.91 28.43
C LEU A 840 9.07 19.73 28.59
N ASP A 841 8.63 19.98 29.82
CA ASP A 841 7.48 20.85 30.08
C ASP A 841 7.73 22.28 29.60
N SER A 842 8.93 22.82 29.81
CA SER A 842 9.29 24.15 29.32
C SER A 842 9.21 24.24 27.79
N ILE A 843 9.68 23.22 27.08
CA ILE A 843 9.61 23.14 25.61
C ILE A 843 8.14 23.10 25.15
N ARG A 844 7.29 22.31 25.81
CA ARG A 844 5.86 22.20 25.48
C ARG A 844 5.06 23.46 25.85
N ASN A 845 5.55 24.24 26.80
CA ASN A 845 4.93 25.51 27.18
C ASN A 845 5.29 26.66 26.23
N THR A 846 6.44 26.61 25.56
CA THR A 846 6.82 27.61 24.56
C THR A 846 6.18 27.34 23.20
N LYS A 847 5.88 26.08 22.90
CA LYS A 847 5.34 25.65 21.61
C LYS A 847 4.45 24.43 21.74
N LEU A 848 3.29 24.47 21.07
CA LEU A 848 2.39 23.34 20.97
C LEU A 848 2.92 22.35 19.92
N TYR A 849 3.01 21.10 20.31
CA TYR A 849 3.33 19.97 19.44
C TYR A 849 2.13 19.03 19.38
N SER A 850 1.77 18.54 18.20
CA SER A 850 0.73 17.49 18.06
C SER A 850 1.14 16.21 18.75
N ARG A 851 2.46 15.97 18.78
CA ARG A 851 3.04 14.74 19.29
C ARG A 851 4.49 14.91 19.71
N VAL A 852 4.86 14.16 20.75
CA VAL A 852 6.22 14.04 21.25
C VAL A 852 6.69 12.59 21.19
N LEU A 853 7.86 12.38 20.59
CA LEU A 853 8.62 11.13 20.62
C LEU A 853 9.82 11.34 21.53
N TYR A 854 9.93 10.57 22.61
CA TYR A 854 11.08 10.65 23.51
C TYR A 854 11.92 9.37 23.41
N VAL A 855 13.21 9.51 23.14
CA VAL A 855 14.17 8.40 23.00
C VAL A 855 15.17 8.46 24.15
N GLY A 856 15.19 7.42 24.99
CA GLY A 856 16.08 7.36 26.14
C GLY A 856 16.37 5.94 26.60
N ASP A 857 17.35 5.80 27.48
CA ASP A 857 17.82 4.52 28.04
C ASP A 857 17.71 4.47 29.57
N GLY A 858 17.85 5.63 30.21
CA GLY A 858 18.25 5.71 31.59
C GLY A 858 17.12 5.93 32.60
N ILE A 859 17.52 5.84 33.85
CA ILE A 859 16.65 6.04 35.01
C ILE A 859 16.02 7.45 35.05
N GLY A 860 16.76 8.46 34.57
CA GLY A 860 16.33 9.86 34.52
C GLY A 860 15.27 10.14 33.46
N ASP A 861 15.19 9.31 32.42
CA ASP A 861 14.26 9.42 31.29
C ASP A 861 12.83 8.99 31.64
N PHE A 862 12.66 8.33 32.79
CA PHE A 862 11.33 8.05 33.32
C PHE A 862 10.55 9.35 33.64
N CYS A 863 11.25 10.42 34.04
CA CYS A 863 10.60 11.70 34.36
C CYS A 863 9.88 12.31 33.15
N PRO A 864 10.53 12.54 31.99
CA PRO A 864 9.83 12.99 30.80
C PRO A 864 8.81 11.95 30.31
N ALA A 865 9.11 10.64 30.33
CA ALA A 865 8.16 9.59 29.95
C ALA A 865 6.82 9.67 30.72
N SER A 866 6.87 9.96 32.02
CA SER A 866 5.67 10.12 32.87
C SER A 866 4.86 11.41 32.65
N ARG A 867 5.35 12.34 31.81
CA ARG A 867 4.67 13.60 31.46
C ARG A 867 4.03 13.56 30.07
N LEU A 868 4.29 12.48 29.34
CA LEU A 868 3.77 12.23 28.01
C LEU A 868 2.36 11.62 28.08
N THR A 869 1.55 11.96 27.11
CA THR A 869 0.13 11.57 27.01
C THR A 869 -0.02 10.31 26.18
N LYS A 870 -1.23 9.74 26.14
CA LYS A 870 -1.57 8.61 25.25
C LYS A 870 -1.28 8.84 23.76
N ASN A 871 -1.17 10.10 23.33
CA ASN A 871 -0.87 10.45 21.94
C ASN A 871 0.64 10.48 21.68
N ASP A 872 1.48 10.32 22.69
CA ASP A 872 2.94 10.43 22.60
C ASP A 872 3.59 9.04 22.64
N VAL A 873 4.90 8.99 22.31
CA VAL A 873 5.65 7.73 22.27
C VAL A 873 6.94 7.85 23.07
N VAL A 874 7.23 6.80 23.84
CA VAL A 874 8.52 6.62 24.52
C VAL A 874 9.24 5.45 23.87
N PHE A 875 10.42 5.71 23.30
CA PHE A 875 11.37 4.70 22.88
C PHE A 875 12.31 4.43 24.06
N ALA A 876 12.06 3.33 24.77
CA ALA A 876 12.85 2.91 25.91
C ALA A 876 13.92 1.90 25.47
N ARG A 877 15.20 2.18 25.76
CA ARG A 877 16.27 1.25 25.40
C ARG A 877 16.10 -0.08 26.13
N ALA A 878 16.15 -1.16 25.38
CA ALA A 878 16.02 -2.51 25.90
C ALA A 878 17.36 -3.03 26.45
N ASP A 879 17.28 -3.96 27.40
CA ASP A 879 18.45 -4.65 27.96
C ASP A 879 19.18 -5.46 26.87
N GLU A 880 20.51 -5.43 26.89
CA GLU A 880 21.32 -6.20 25.94
C GLU A 880 21.29 -7.70 26.27
N ALA A 881 21.47 -8.53 25.24
CA ALA A 881 21.47 -9.99 25.36
C ALA A 881 22.60 -10.54 26.27
N ASP A 882 23.64 -9.74 26.52
CA ASP A 882 24.74 -10.07 27.44
C ASP A 882 24.41 -9.81 28.93
N GLY A 883 23.19 -9.32 29.21
CA GLY A 883 22.70 -9.03 30.55
C GLY A 883 22.95 -7.59 31.02
N ARG A 884 23.50 -6.71 30.17
CA ARG A 884 23.58 -5.28 30.48
C ARG A 884 22.18 -4.65 30.46
N SER A 885 21.74 -4.14 31.61
CA SER A 885 20.41 -3.57 31.76
C SER A 885 20.39 -2.04 31.68
N TYR A 886 19.40 -1.51 30.98
CA TYR A 886 19.10 -0.09 30.86
C TYR A 886 17.89 0.26 31.74
N GLY A 887 18.01 1.35 32.50
CA GLY A 887 17.16 1.60 33.65
C GLY A 887 15.73 2.05 33.32
N LEU A 888 15.46 2.52 32.11
CA LEU A 888 14.17 3.10 31.73
C LEU A 888 13.05 2.06 31.64
N GLN A 889 13.23 1.00 30.84
CA GLN A 889 12.20 -0.02 30.60
C GLN A 889 11.74 -0.66 31.91
N LYS A 890 12.70 -1.12 32.72
CA LYS A 890 12.42 -1.70 34.04
C LYS A 890 11.66 -0.75 34.97
N ARG A 891 11.95 0.55 34.91
CA ARG A 891 11.27 1.56 35.73
C ARG A 891 9.85 1.85 35.22
N ILE A 892 9.65 1.85 33.90
CA ILE A 892 8.34 1.88 33.26
C ILE A 892 7.50 0.69 33.71
N ASP A 893 8.02 -0.53 33.60
CA ASP A 893 7.30 -1.74 33.98
C ASP A 893 6.89 -1.74 35.46
N SER A 894 7.78 -1.25 36.32
CA SER A 894 7.54 -1.14 37.76
C SER A 894 6.54 -0.02 38.14
N ASN A 895 6.26 0.93 37.23
CA ASN A 895 5.43 2.10 37.50
C ASN A 895 4.45 2.38 36.35
N SER A 896 3.94 1.34 35.68
CA SER A 896 3.15 1.45 34.45
C SER A 896 1.94 2.37 34.56
N SER A 897 1.32 2.46 35.73
CA SER A 897 0.20 3.39 36.02
C SER A 897 0.54 4.88 35.87
N LEU A 898 1.82 5.25 35.82
CA LEU A 898 2.29 6.63 35.64
C LEU A 898 2.66 6.95 34.18
N ILE A 899 2.49 5.99 33.27
CA ILE A 899 2.85 6.12 31.86
C ILE A 899 1.57 6.02 31.04
N GLU A 900 1.17 7.13 30.43
CA GLU A 900 0.05 7.13 29.48
C GLU A 900 0.50 6.88 28.04
N ALA A 901 1.73 7.28 27.71
CA ALA A 901 2.30 7.17 26.37
C ALA A 901 2.54 5.71 25.94
N SER A 902 2.55 5.50 24.62
CA SER A 902 2.92 4.20 24.06
C SER A 902 4.42 3.96 24.23
N VAL A 903 4.80 2.83 24.82
CA VAL A 903 6.20 2.48 25.06
C VAL A 903 6.68 1.49 23.99
N VAL A 904 7.85 1.75 23.41
CA VAL A 904 8.51 0.92 22.41
C VAL A 904 9.92 0.57 22.89
N PRO A 905 10.21 -0.72 23.12
CA PRO A 905 11.58 -1.14 23.36
C PRO A 905 12.43 -0.99 22.08
N TRP A 906 13.67 -0.52 22.20
CA TRP A 906 14.62 -0.45 21.08
C TRP A 906 16.02 -0.90 21.49
N ASN A 907 16.78 -1.52 20.57
CA ASN A 907 18.17 -1.93 20.79
C ASN A 907 19.13 -1.10 19.93
N THR A 908 18.74 -0.83 18.68
CA THR A 908 19.50 -0.04 17.72
C THR A 908 18.65 1.10 17.15
N GLY A 909 19.30 2.09 16.53
CA GLY A 909 18.61 3.10 15.73
C GLY A 909 17.87 2.50 14.53
N GLY A 910 18.24 1.30 14.09
CA GLY A 910 17.49 0.52 13.11
C GLY A 910 16.10 0.16 13.58
N ASP A 911 15.92 -0.17 14.86
CA ASP A 911 14.60 -0.47 15.43
C ASP A 911 13.73 0.78 15.41
N ILE A 912 14.29 1.93 15.80
CA ILE A 912 13.58 3.21 15.74
C ILE A 912 13.22 3.55 14.29
N TYR A 913 14.15 3.37 13.34
CA TYR A 913 13.93 3.64 11.91
C TYR A 913 12.88 2.71 11.26
N HIS A 914 12.89 1.41 11.59
CA HIS A 914 12.05 0.38 10.95
C HIS A 914 10.76 0.08 11.67
N THR A 915 10.60 0.52 12.93
CA THR A 915 9.28 0.39 13.56
C THR A 915 8.33 1.24 12.71
N GLN A 916 7.35 0.59 12.07
CA GLN A 916 6.29 1.23 11.25
C GLN A 916 5.60 2.42 11.96
N SER A 917 5.83 2.56 13.26
CA SER A 917 5.45 3.65 14.12
C SER A 917 6.17 4.99 13.97
N VAL A 918 7.33 5.13 13.32
CA VAL A 918 7.79 6.52 13.09
C VAL A 918 6.88 7.20 12.06
N ILE A 919 6.38 6.47 11.06
CA ILE A 919 5.40 6.97 10.10
C ILE A 919 3.99 6.98 10.70
N GLN A 920 3.53 5.85 11.29
CA GLN A 920 2.17 5.76 11.85
C GLN A 920 2.01 6.50 13.17
N ARG A 921 3.00 6.50 14.07
CA ARG A 921 2.92 7.19 15.35
C ARG A 921 3.52 8.58 15.33
N ILE A 922 3.80 9.18 14.18
CA ILE A 922 3.87 10.65 14.07
C ILE A 922 2.48 11.22 13.76
N TYR A 923 1.56 10.45 13.14
CA TYR A 923 0.28 10.95 12.60
C TYR A 923 -1.03 10.21 13.00
N MET A 924 -1.01 8.99 13.55
CA MET A 924 -2.17 8.32 14.21
C MET A 924 -2.03 8.38 15.70
#